data_AF-S8E1I8-F1
#
_entry.id   AF-S8E1I8-F1
#
_cell.length_a   1.000
_cell.length_b   1.000
_cell.length_c   1.000
_cell.angle_alpha   90.00
_cell.angle_beta   90.00
_cell.angle_gamma   90.00
#
_symmetry.space_group_name_H-M   'P 1'
#
loop_
_entity.id
_entity.type
_entity.pdbx_description
1 polymer ?
#
loop_
_entity_poly.entity_id
_entity_poly.type
_entity_poly.pdbx_seq_one_letter_code
_entity_poly.pdbx_strand_id
1 'polypeptide(L)'
;MSTTSVQKVSILGRESIHCGFHLVPYIVKTVLDTLPASTYVLVTDTNVAKLHLASFQSAFDGSKLEGRSRFLSYVIPPGETSKSREGKAEVEDFLLLNKCTRDTVMLALGGGVIGDLIGFVAATFMRGVCFVQIPTTLLAMVNSSVGGKTAIDTPHGKNPIGAFWQPEYIFIDAAFLETLPACEFSNGMAEVVKVRARPPLLAPFDLHPCPYLRPYIDHRYLERNEFSALESCSAEIFAAIQTPSKDYSGRTAATRSAAQELLLSVIAGSISVKAHIVTIDEHETGLRNLANFRHTIGHAIEAVLTPAILHGECVSIGMIFEAEVAHQLGVLSQVAVGRLTRCLRAYNLPVSLADPRIASLPTAKGLGVERLLDNMKIDKKNSGPQKKIVILSRIGATYEQKATVVADSVIAKTLSEAVRVVAGIPTKSPVTMATPGSKSISNRVLLLAALGKGTCRLRNLLHSDDTQVMMNALGELKGARFSWEDGGETLVVEGGQGSLSVPPKGKEIYLGNAGTAARFLSTVCTLVQSSAPGERTVITENARMKQRPIGPLLESQGCLPLSTAPAGLKGGRIQLAASVSSQYVSSILLCAPYAQEAVTLELTGGQVISQPYIDMTIAMMRTFGVDVVREADPATGKLRDVYHIPKQAYTNPTNYNIESDASSATYPLAVAAITGTTCTISNIGTSLLQGDARFAKEVLRPMGCKVVQTESETTVTGPPVGHLKALGYVDMEPMTDAFLTASVLAAVAATPPSKDRELTDGSRPTTTRILGIANQRVKECNRIKAMIDQLAKFGVETKELDDGLEVYGKPISELKEGVSVHCYDNHRVAMAFSVLGTVANGTILEEKRCIEKTWPNWWDDLQNKIGVDVEGVELLTAESGASASTPANAAASASVIIIGMRGSGKTYIGELTSSILGWKFLDADAVFEEKHQIGVPETDILRDLLSNNPTGHVISLGGGIVETPAARDLLKVPSVAPLSTSEPWFAECCSYMFVNYTGVLTSVGEPKTTNTENGATTLQPNGFRNEVERFFKHITGQRPNLVSTSADARRSYFLSLTYPDITPALPFMDELTARADAIELRVDLLRTSRAFDQPAKTLSLSRLPPVLLIHLKWFLSKGHFTDKVETFVDYPLKNLDLNNYIPSPLPPGVHNGGQQLSRDDPRAQIPPYRYDLYGVTNHFGTLSSGHYTVFVSSRGGGWLYCDDSRVSQADPKDVVGKPAYMLFYRRIKP
;
A
#
# COMPACT_ATOMS: atom_id res chain seq x y z
N MET A 1 -28.08 -35.99 -26.09
CA MET A 1 -27.52 -34.78 -25.47
C MET A 1 -27.23 -35.11 -24.02
N SER A 2 -25.95 -35.18 -23.67
CA SER A 2 -25.43 -35.74 -22.41
C SER A 2 -25.83 -34.92 -21.20
N THR A 3 -26.11 -35.61 -20.10
CA THR A 3 -26.67 -35.12 -18.84
C THR A 3 -25.79 -34.06 -18.16
N THR A 4 -26.19 -32.79 -18.23
CA THR A 4 -25.58 -31.71 -17.44
C THR A 4 -25.68 -32.03 -15.95
N SER A 5 -24.56 -31.95 -15.23
CA SER A 5 -24.54 -32.19 -13.78
C SER A 5 -24.99 -30.93 -13.05
N VAL A 6 -26.20 -30.98 -12.48
CA VAL A 6 -26.81 -29.89 -11.73
C VAL A 6 -26.98 -30.29 -10.27
N GLN A 7 -26.48 -29.47 -9.36
CA GLN A 7 -26.72 -29.59 -7.93
C GLN A 7 -27.89 -28.69 -7.54
N LYS A 8 -28.90 -29.24 -6.87
CA LYS A 8 -30.09 -28.49 -6.44
C LYS A 8 -30.04 -28.19 -4.95
N VAL A 9 -30.50 -27.00 -4.56
CA VAL A 9 -30.64 -26.57 -3.16
C VAL A 9 -32.09 -26.16 -2.92
N SER A 10 -32.65 -26.60 -1.79
CA SER A 10 -34.02 -26.28 -1.39
C SER A 10 -34.10 -24.94 -0.67
N ILE A 11 -35.09 -24.12 -1.00
CA ILE A 11 -35.47 -22.90 -0.30
C ILE A 11 -37.00 -22.81 -0.24
N LEU A 12 -37.55 -22.46 0.92
CA LEU A 12 -39.00 -22.36 1.13
C LEU A 12 -39.77 -23.62 0.68
N GLY A 13 -39.15 -24.80 0.84
CA GLY A 13 -39.73 -26.10 0.49
C GLY A 13 -39.69 -26.46 -1.00
N ARG A 14 -39.03 -25.68 -1.87
CA ARG A 14 -38.88 -25.95 -3.31
C ARG A 14 -37.41 -26.06 -3.70
N GLU A 15 -37.08 -26.97 -4.64
CA GLU A 15 -35.74 -27.06 -5.24
C GLU A 15 -35.54 -26.03 -6.36
N SER A 16 -35.65 -24.74 -6.02
CA SER A 16 -35.58 -23.64 -6.99
C SER A 16 -34.16 -23.13 -7.26
N ILE A 17 -33.15 -23.55 -6.48
CA ILE A 17 -31.75 -23.11 -6.66
C ILE A 17 -30.97 -24.20 -7.37
N HIS A 18 -30.50 -23.94 -8.60
CA HIS A 18 -29.77 -24.89 -9.43
C HIS A 18 -28.35 -24.41 -9.69
N CYS A 19 -27.35 -25.19 -9.28
CA CYS A 19 -25.92 -24.85 -9.33
C CYS A 19 -25.16 -25.78 -10.28
N GLY A 20 -24.21 -25.24 -11.04
CA GLY A 20 -23.37 -26.02 -11.96
C GLY A 20 -22.44 -25.14 -12.80
N PHE A 21 -21.92 -25.72 -13.89
CA PHE A 21 -21.06 -25.03 -14.86
C PHE A 21 -21.65 -25.13 -16.27
N HIS A 22 -21.58 -24.03 -17.03
CA HIS A 22 -22.05 -23.90 -18.41
C HIS A 22 -23.52 -24.31 -18.58
N LEU A 23 -24.38 -23.73 -17.74
CA LEU A 23 -25.79 -24.02 -17.58
C LEU A 23 -26.69 -23.29 -18.57
N VAL A 24 -26.22 -22.33 -19.38
CA VAL A 24 -27.07 -21.53 -20.29
C VAL A 24 -28.11 -22.36 -21.07
N PRO A 25 -27.78 -23.48 -21.73
CA PRO A 25 -28.80 -24.29 -22.43
C PRO A 25 -29.81 -24.95 -21.49
N TYR A 26 -29.38 -25.34 -20.29
CA TYR A 26 -30.24 -25.91 -19.25
C TYR A 26 -31.18 -24.86 -18.65
N ILE A 27 -30.70 -23.63 -18.45
CA ILE A 27 -31.48 -22.49 -17.95
C ILE A 27 -32.62 -22.20 -18.92
N VAL A 28 -32.31 -21.98 -20.20
CA VAL A 28 -33.32 -21.64 -21.22
C VAL A 28 -34.39 -22.74 -21.32
N LYS A 29 -33.95 -24.01 -21.40
CA LYS A 29 -34.90 -25.13 -21.44
C LYS A 29 -35.79 -25.17 -20.19
N THR A 30 -35.22 -25.04 -19.00
CA THR A 30 -35.98 -25.10 -17.75
C THR A 30 -36.98 -23.95 -17.66
N VAL A 31 -36.60 -22.73 -18.01
CA VAL A 31 -37.52 -21.58 -18.00
C VAL A 31 -38.68 -21.80 -18.97
N LEU A 32 -38.42 -22.26 -20.20
CA LEU A 32 -39.47 -22.49 -21.19
C LEU A 32 -40.41 -23.64 -20.79
N ASP A 33 -39.88 -24.71 -20.19
CA ASP A 33 -40.66 -25.88 -19.79
C ASP A 33 -41.50 -25.63 -18.52
N THR A 34 -41.02 -24.80 -17.60
CA THR A 34 -41.64 -24.62 -16.26
C THR A 34 -42.38 -23.30 -16.07
N LEU A 35 -42.01 -22.25 -16.79
CA LEU A 35 -42.59 -20.90 -16.69
C LEU A 35 -43.10 -20.42 -18.05
N PRO A 36 -44.18 -21.00 -18.59
CA PRO A 36 -44.71 -20.61 -19.89
C PRO A 36 -45.26 -19.17 -19.86
N ALA A 37 -44.68 -18.30 -20.69
CA ALA A 37 -45.04 -16.89 -20.80
C ALA A 37 -45.08 -16.42 -22.26
N SER A 38 -45.92 -15.43 -22.57
CA SER A 38 -45.91 -14.79 -23.90
C SER A 38 -44.68 -13.91 -24.12
N THR A 39 -44.10 -13.36 -23.04
CA THR A 39 -42.96 -12.44 -23.13
C THR A 39 -41.92 -12.77 -22.07
N TYR A 40 -40.70 -13.06 -22.50
CA TYR A 40 -39.52 -13.20 -21.64
C TYR A 40 -38.65 -11.97 -21.81
N VAL A 41 -38.30 -11.30 -20.71
CA VAL A 41 -37.48 -10.08 -20.73
C VAL A 41 -36.20 -10.29 -19.96
N LEU A 42 -35.06 -10.32 -20.65
CA LEU A 42 -33.75 -10.37 -20.04
C LEU A 42 -33.20 -8.97 -19.82
N VAL A 43 -32.90 -8.63 -18.58
CA VAL A 43 -32.27 -7.35 -18.22
C VAL A 43 -30.88 -7.62 -17.65
N THR A 44 -29.90 -6.87 -18.14
CA THR A 44 -28.49 -7.01 -17.75
C THR A 44 -27.77 -5.66 -17.84
N ASP A 45 -26.50 -5.60 -17.43
CA ASP A 45 -25.67 -4.39 -17.56
C ASP A 45 -24.79 -4.41 -18.81
N THR A 46 -24.24 -3.24 -19.18
CA THR A 46 -23.39 -3.07 -20.37
C THR A 46 -22.14 -3.96 -20.41
N ASN A 47 -21.60 -4.37 -19.25
CA ASN A 47 -20.41 -5.20 -19.17
C ASN A 47 -20.75 -6.68 -19.38
N VAL A 48 -21.76 -7.17 -18.68
CA VAL A 48 -22.26 -8.55 -18.78
C VAL A 48 -22.90 -8.81 -20.14
N ALA A 49 -23.58 -7.81 -20.72
CA ALA A 49 -24.19 -7.92 -22.05
C ALA A 49 -23.17 -8.32 -23.13
N LYS A 50 -21.99 -7.71 -23.13
CA LYS A 50 -20.94 -7.97 -24.12
C LYS A 50 -20.42 -9.41 -24.10
N LEU A 51 -20.50 -10.07 -22.94
CA LEU A 51 -19.94 -11.40 -22.72
C LEU A 51 -20.97 -12.52 -22.90
N HIS A 52 -22.18 -12.33 -22.39
CA HIS A 52 -23.11 -13.44 -22.20
C HIS A 52 -24.45 -13.27 -22.93
N LEU A 53 -24.86 -12.05 -23.30
CA LEU A 53 -26.19 -11.82 -23.90
C LEU A 53 -26.41 -12.59 -25.21
N ALA A 54 -25.41 -12.61 -26.09
CA ALA A 54 -25.48 -13.30 -27.38
C ALA A 54 -25.69 -14.82 -27.23
N SER A 55 -25.13 -15.41 -26.16
CA SER A 55 -25.31 -16.84 -25.88
C SER A 55 -26.75 -17.17 -25.46
N PHE A 56 -27.39 -16.30 -24.67
CA PHE A 56 -28.79 -16.43 -24.29
C PHE A 56 -29.71 -16.23 -25.50
N GLN A 57 -29.48 -15.18 -26.31
CA GLN A 57 -30.24 -14.95 -27.55
C GLN A 57 -30.18 -16.17 -28.46
N SER A 58 -28.99 -16.70 -28.70
CA SER A 58 -28.80 -17.90 -29.55
C SER A 58 -29.49 -19.14 -28.99
N ALA A 59 -29.52 -19.31 -27.66
CA ALA A 59 -30.19 -20.43 -27.01
C ALA A 59 -31.73 -20.30 -27.07
N PHE A 60 -32.29 -19.10 -26.91
CA PHE A 60 -33.73 -18.85 -27.09
C PHE A 60 -34.16 -19.03 -28.56
N ASP A 61 -33.38 -18.53 -29.51
CA ASP A 61 -33.65 -18.69 -30.95
C ASP A 61 -33.58 -20.16 -31.38
N GLY A 62 -32.57 -20.90 -30.90
CA GLY A 62 -32.38 -22.32 -31.18
C GLY A 62 -33.48 -23.24 -30.63
N SER A 63 -34.23 -22.78 -29.61
CA SER A 63 -35.31 -23.53 -28.97
C SER A 63 -36.65 -23.45 -29.74
N LYS A 64 -36.73 -22.64 -30.82
CA LYS A 64 -37.95 -22.37 -31.61
C LYS A 64 -39.16 -22.07 -30.72
N LEU A 65 -39.16 -20.89 -30.09
CA LEU A 65 -40.31 -20.35 -29.36
C LEU A 65 -41.60 -20.55 -30.18
N GLU A 66 -42.60 -21.25 -29.62
CA GLU A 66 -43.91 -21.42 -30.26
C GLU A 66 -44.49 -20.04 -30.61
N GLY A 67 -45.19 -19.90 -31.74
CA GLY A 67 -45.51 -18.62 -32.42
C GLY A 67 -46.32 -17.56 -31.64
N ARG A 68 -46.47 -17.69 -30.32
CA ARG A 68 -47.02 -16.69 -29.40
C ARG A 68 -46.01 -16.15 -28.36
N SER A 69 -44.81 -16.72 -28.26
CA SER A 69 -43.80 -16.32 -27.28
C SER A 69 -42.70 -15.46 -27.90
N ARG A 70 -42.29 -14.37 -27.23
CA ARG A 70 -41.21 -13.47 -27.67
C ARG A 70 -40.15 -13.28 -26.60
N PHE A 71 -38.92 -13.04 -27.03
CA PHE A 71 -37.77 -12.73 -26.17
C PHE A 71 -37.34 -11.27 -26.39
N LEU A 72 -37.20 -10.50 -25.31
CA LEU A 72 -36.73 -9.12 -25.31
C LEU A 72 -35.47 -9.01 -24.44
N SER A 73 -34.54 -8.14 -24.82
CA SER A 73 -33.36 -7.82 -24.01
C SER A 73 -33.25 -6.33 -23.76
N TYR A 74 -32.92 -5.94 -22.53
CA TYR A 74 -32.66 -4.55 -22.15
C TYR A 74 -31.33 -4.44 -21.39
N VAL A 75 -30.57 -3.39 -21.68
CA VAL A 75 -29.22 -3.18 -21.13
C VAL A 75 -29.17 -1.85 -20.40
N ILE A 76 -28.76 -1.88 -19.13
CA ILE A 76 -28.61 -0.69 -18.28
C ILE A 76 -27.15 -0.39 -17.94
N PRO A 77 -26.80 0.82 -17.47
CA PRO A 77 -25.45 1.12 -17.00
C PRO A 77 -25.03 0.20 -15.83
N PRO A 78 -23.75 -0.19 -15.73
CA PRO A 78 -23.24 -0.97 -14.59
C PRO A 78 -23.06 -0.11 -13.33
N GLY A 79 -23.02 -0.76 -12.16
CA GLY A 79 -22.65 -0.15 -10.87
C GLY A 79 -23.83 0.27 -9.99
N GLU A 80 -23.54 0.60 -8.72
CA GLU A 80 -24.55 0.87 -7.68
C GLU A 80 -25.45 2.08 -8.03
N THR A 81 -24.98 3.03 -8.84
CA THR A 81 -25.78 4.22 -9.25
C THR A 81 -27.04 3.87 -10.04
N SER A 82 -27.06 2.72 -10.71
CA SER A 82 -28.22 2.21 -11.44
C SER A 82 -29.33 1.71 -10.52
N LYS A 83 -29.00 1.45 -9.25
CA LYS A 83 -29.92 1.03 -8.20
C LYS A 83 -30.68 2.23 -7.62
N SER A 84 -31.40 2.94 -8.48
CA SER A 84 -32.01 4.24 -8.19
C SER A 84 -33.49 4.25 -8.58
N ARG A 85 -34.19 5.34 -8.22
CA ARG A 85 -35.59 5.53 -8.66
C ARG A 85 -35.66 5.70 -10.17
N GLU A 86 -34.68 6.38 -10.73
CA GLU A 86 -34.51 6.63 -12.15
C GLU A 86 -34.29 5.31 -12.90
N GLY A 87 -33.34 4.48 -12.45
CA GLY A 87 -33.09 3.17 -13.05
C GLY A 87 -34.30 2.23 -13.00
N LYS A 88 -35.10 2.29 -11.92
CA LYS A 88 -36.36 1.56 -11.83
C LYS A 88 -37.38 2.04 -12.88
N ALA A 89 -37.57 3.36 -12.98
CA ALA A 89 -38.53 3.96 -13.91
C ALA A 89 -38.19 3.64 -15.37
N GLU A 90 -36.91 3.73 -15.75
CA GLU A 90 -36.46 3.42 -17.11
C GLU A 90 -36.80 1.98 -17.54
N VAL A 91 -36.60 1.01 -16.64
CA VAL A 91 -36.94 -0.39 -16.93
C VAL A 91 -38.46 -0.58 -17.01
N GLU A 92 -39.23 0.03 -16.12
CA GLU A 92 -40.69 -0.06 -16.15
C GLU A 92 -41.29 0.56 -17.42
N ASP A 93 -40.79 1.73 -17.83
CA ASP A 93 -41.23 2.41 -19.04
C ASP A 93 -40.88 1.60 -20.29
N PHE A 94 -39.71 0.94 -20.32
CA PHE A 94 -39.37 0.00 -21.39
C PHE A 94 -40.34 -1.17 -21.48
N LEU A 95 -40.74 -1.76 -20.34
CA LEU A 95 -41.71 -2.86 -20.29
C LEU A 95 -43.08 -2.40 -20.82
N LEU A 96 -43.53 -1.22 -20.41
CA LEU A 96 -44.80 -0.64 -20.87
C LEU A 96 -44.77 -0.31 -22.37
N LEU A 97 -43.68 0.26 -22.87
CA LEU A 97 -43.48 0.59 -24.29
C LEU A 97 -43.58 -0.65 -25.18
N ASN A 98 -43.03 -1.78 -24.70
CA ASN A 98 -43.08 -3.05 -25.41
C ASN A 98 -44.38 -3.84 -25.19
N LYS A 99 -45.37 -3.27 -24.50
CA LYS A 99 -46.66 -3.89 -24.19
C LYS A 99 -46.49 -5.20 -23.41
N CYS A 100 -45.55 -5.25 -22.47
CA CYS A 100 -45.40 -6.39 -21.56
C CYS A 100 -46.63 -6.50 -20.65
N THR A 101 -47.18 -7.70 -20.52
CA THR A 101 -48.38 -8.02 -19.75
C THR A 101 -48.04 -8.75 -18.45
N ARG A 102 -49.05 -9.08 -17.63
CA ARG A 102 -48.84 -9.70 -16.30
C ARG A 102 -48.22 -11.10 -16.35
N ASP A 103 -48.30 -11.79 -17.47
CA ASP A 103 -47.65 -13.09 -17.70
C ASP A 103 -46.16 -12.96 -18.05
N THR A 104 -45.60 -11.76 -18.10
CA THR A 104 -44.17 -11.53 -18.40
C THR A 104 -43.29 -12.25 -17.38
N VAL A 105 -42.26 -12.94 -17.87
CA VAL A 105 -41.20 -13.53 -17.03
C VAL A 105 -39.93 -12.70 -17.18
N MET A 106 -39.47 -12.11 -16.08
CA MET A 106 -38.23 -11.34 -16.06
C MET A 106 -37.02 -12.23 -15.74
N LEU A 107 -35.94 -12.09 -16.52
CA LEU A 107 -34.67 -12.78 -16.33
C LEU A 107 -33.63 -11.74 -15.88
N ALA A 108 -33.25 -11.77 -14.61
CA ALA A 108 -32.22 -10.88 -14.05
C ALA A 108 -30.83 -11.50 -14.25
N LEU A 109 -30.09 -11.05 -15.28
CA LEU A 109 -28.74 -11.54 -15.59
C LEU A 109 -27.70 -10.51 -15.12
N GLY A 110 -27.05 -10.76 -13.98
CA GLY A 110 -26.03 -9.84 -13.47
C GLY A 110 -25.62 -10.09 -12.02
N GLY A 111 -24.94 -9.12 -11.42
CA GLY A 111 -24.59 -9.12 -10.00
C GLY A 111 -25.75 -8.71 -9.10
N GLY A 112 -25.44 -8.35 -7.84
CA GLY A 112 -26.44 -7.94 -6.85
C GLY A 112 -27.21 -6.67 -7.21
N VAL A 113 -26.60 -5.74 -7.94
CA VAL A 113 -27.27 -4.53 -8.44
C VAL A 113 -28.43 -4.89 -9.36
N ILE A 114 -28.18 -5.72 -10.39
CA ILE A 114 -29.21 -6.21 -11.30
C ILE A 114 -30.25 -7.03 -10.54
N GLY A 115 -29.79 -7.94 -9.68
CA GLY A 115 -30.68 -8.78 -8.89
C GLY A 115 -31.68 -8.00 -8.04
N ASP A 116 -31.21 -6.96 -7.34
CA ASP A 116 -32.05 -6.14 -6.46
C ASP A 116 -32.96 -5.20 -7.26
N LEU A 117 -32.44 -4.52 -8.28
CA LEU A 117 -33.21 -3.57 -9.10
C LEU A 117 -34.31 -4.28 -9.88
N ILE A 118 -33.95 -5.34 -10.62
CA ILE A 118 -34.89 -6.07 -11.47
C ILE A 118 -35.86 -6.88 -10.63
N GLY A 119 -35.42 -7.42 -9.50
CA GLY A 119 -36.33 -8.03 -8.54
C GLY A 119 -37.36 -7.03 -7.99
N PHE A 120 -36.99 -5.75 -7.80
CA PHE A 120 -37.90 -4.72 -7.29
C PHE A 120 -38.86 -4.23 -8.39
N VAL A 121 -38.39 -4.12 -9.62
CA VAL A 121 -39.26 -3.93 -10.80
C VAL A 121 -40.25 -5.08 -10.91
N ALA A 122 -39.80 -6.34 -10.82
CA ALA A 122 -40.69 -7.51 -10.88
C ALA A 122 -41.73 -7.53 -9.74
N ALA A 123 -41.36 -7.07 -8.55
CA ALA A 123 -42.27 -6.97 -7.40
C ALA A 123 -43.39 -5.94 -7.59
N THR A 124 -43.14 -4.88 -8.37
CA THR A 124 -44.04 -3.71 -8.46
C THR A 124 -44.73 -3.58 -9.82
N PHE A 125 -44.10 -4.04 -10.90
CA PHE A 125 -44.68 -4.03 -12.24
C PHE A 125 -45.96 -4.86 -12.27
N MET A 126 -47.07 -4.22 -12.66
CA MET A 126 -48.42 -4.80 -12.61
C MET A 126 -48.79 -5.47 -11.26
N ARG A 127 -48.24 -4.96 -10.15
CA ARG A 127 -48.40 -5.49 -8.78
C ARG A 127 -47.83 -6.91 -8.60
N GLY A 128 -46.77 -7.24 -9.33
CA GLY A 128 -46.04 -8.49 -9.20
C GLY A 128 -46.10 -9.34 -10.46
N VAL A 129 -44.93 -9.65 -10.99
CA VAL A 129 -44.71 -10.61 -12.09
C VAL A 129 -43.63 -11.63 -11.72
N CYS A 130 -43.63 -12.77 -12.40
CA CYS A 130 -42.64 -13.82 -12.17
C CYS A 130 -41.26 -13.36 -12.63
N PHE A 131 -40.23 -13.73 -11.87
CA PHE A 131 -38.86 -13.50 -12.27
C PHE A 131 -37.91 -14.61 -11.81
N VAL A 132 -36.77 -14.69 -12.47
CA VAL A 132 -35.67 -15.60 -12.11
C VAL A 132 -34.37 -14.82 -11.95
N GLN A 133 -33.51 -15.33 -11.08
CA GLN A 133 -32.16 -14.78 -10.85
C GLN A 133 -31.12 -15.61 -11.59
N ILE A 134 -30.26 -14.95 -12.36
CA ILE A 134 -29.10 -15.55 -13.03
C ILE A 134 -27.85 -14.78 -12.56
N PRO A 135 -27.35 -15.07 -11.34
CA PRO A 135 -26.21 -14.37 -10.76
C PRO A 135 -24.92 -14.60 -11.56
N THR A 136 -24.23 -13.51 -11.89
CA THR A 136 -22.94 -13.55 -12.61
C THR A 136 -21.73 -13.20 -11.75
N THR A 137 -21.93 -12.66 -10.55
CA THR A 137 -20.86 -12.36 -9.58
C THR A 137 -20.88 -13.35 -8.42
N LEU A 138 -19.71 -13.62 -7.82
CA LEU A 138 -19.63 -14.53 -6.68
C LEU A 138 -20.52 -14.06 -5.52
N LEU A 139 -20.52 -12.74 -5.25
CA LEU A 139 -21.39 -12.11 -4.25
C LEU A 139 -22.87 -12.46 -4.49
N ALA A 140 -23.32 -12.39 -5.74
CA ALA A 140 -24.70 -12.68 -6.07
C ALA A 140 -25.01 -14.17 -5.97
N MET A 141 -24.09 -15.04 -6.34
CA MET A 141 -24.23 -16.50 -6.25
C MET A 141 -24.34 -17.00 -4.80
N VAL A 142 -23.63 -16.37 -3.86
CA VAL A 142 -23.58 -16.83 -2.46
C VAL A 142 -24.47 -16.02 -1.51
N ASN A 143 -24.89 -14.82 -1.93
CA ASN A 143 -25.69 -13.92 -1.12
C ASN A 143 -26.86 -13.30 -1.90
N SER A 144 -26.66 -12.24 -2.69
CA SER A 144 -27.75 -11.31 -3.05
C SER A 144 -28.93 -11.94 -3.80
N SER A 145 -28.69 -12.93 -4.68
CA SER A 145 -29.77 -13.56 -5.46
C SER A 145 -30.79 -14.32 -4.60
N VAL A 146 -30.47 -14.60 -3.33
CA VAL A 146 -31.22 -15.51 -2.47
C VAL A 146 -31.96 -14.76 -1.37
N GLY A 147 -33.24 -15.11 -1.21
CA GLY A 147 -34.10 -14.65 -0.12
C GLY A 147 -34.94 -13.41 -0.44
N GLY A 148 -35.03 -13.03 -1.71
CA GLY A 148 -36.06 -12.14 -2.23
C GLY A 148 -36.01 -10.70 -1.72
N LYS A 149 -34.89 -10.25 -1.12
CA LYS A 149 -34.72 -8.84 -0.76
C LYS A 149 -34.39 -8.06 -2.02
N THR A 150 -35.29 -7.19 -2.44
CA THR A 150 -35.12 -6.36 -3.63
C THR A 150 -35.27 -4.91 -3.22
N ALA A 151 -34.38 -4.03 -3.66
CA ALA A 151 -34.32 -2.67 -3.15
C ALA A 151 -33.62 -1.71 -4.09
N ILE A 152 -33.84 -0.42 -3.84
CA ILE A 152 -33.13 0.70 -4.44
C ILE A 152 -32.47 1.57 -3.37
N ASP A 153 -31.42 2.28 -3.75
CA ASP A 153 -30.71 3.23 -2.90
C ASP A 153 -31.32 4.63 -3.00
N THR A 154 -31.04 5.46 -2.00
CA THR A 154 -31.41 6.88 -1.98
C THR A 154 -30.25 7.71 -1.45
N PRO A 155 -30.27 9.05 -1.61
CA PRO A 155 -29.25 9.92 -1.01
C PRO A 155 -29.10 9.76 0.52
N HIS A 156 -30.11 9.20 1.19
CA HIS A 156 -30.13 8.99 2.64
C HIS A 156 -29.60 7.63 3.08
N GLY A 157 -29.25 6.72 2.16
CA GLY A 157 -28.67 5.44 2.53
C GLY A 157 -28.98 4.30 1.57
N LYS A 158 -28.43 3.13 1.90
CA LYS A 158 -28.46 1.91 1.10
C LYS A 158 -29.68 1.04 1.39
N ASN A 159 -30.37 0.60 0.34
CA ASN A 159 -31.55 -0.26 0.42
C ASN A 159 -32.67 0.21 1.39
N PRO A 160 -33.02 1.52 1.48
CA PRO A 160 -34.10 1.95 2.35
C PRO A 160 -35.49 1.69 1.75
N ILE A 161 -35.61 1.60 0.42
CA ILE A 161 -36.88 1.39 -0.29
C ILE A 161 -36.78 0.10 -1.09
N GLY A 162 -37.73 -0.82 -0.91
CA GLY A 162 -37.68 -2.13 -1.55
C GLY A 162 -38.90 -2.99 -1.24
N ALA A 163 -38.85 -4.25 -1.66
CA ALA A 163 -39.87 -5.26 -1.41
C ALA A 163 -39.23 -6.63 -1.08
N PHE A 164 -39.99 -7.49 -0.41
CA PHE A 164 -39.70 -8.92 -0.35
C PHE A 164 -40.43 -9.61 -1.51
N TRP A 165 -39.69 -10.08 -2.50
CA TRP A 165 -40.22 -10.75 -3.69
C TRP A 165 -39.32 -11.92 -4.08
N GLN A 166 -39.81 -13.16 -3.92
CA GLN A 166 -39.01 -14.36 -4.17
C GLN A 166 -38.95 -14.68 -5.66
N PRO A 167 -37.77 -15.04 -6.20
CA PRO A 167 -37.65 -15.56 -7.55
C PRO A 167 -38.19 -16.99 -7.65
N GLU A 168 -38.74 -17.35 -8.82
CA GLU A 168 -39.21 -18.73 -9.09
C GLU A 168 -38.03 -19.71 -9.22
N TYR A 169 -36.93 -19.25 -9.83
CA TYR A 169 -35.68 -19.99 -9.95
C TYR A 169 -34.46 -19.10 -9.72
N ILE A 170 -33.40 -19.71 -9.18
CA ILE A 170 -32.07 -19.10 -9.04
C ILE A 170 -31.08 -20.03 -9.73
N PHE A 171 -30.54 -19.60 -10.88
CA PHE A 171 -29.63 -20.38 -11.70
C PHE A 171 -28.18 -19.92 -11.53
N ILE A 172 -27.39 -20.70 -10.80
CA ILE A 172 -25.99 -20.40 -10.49
C ILE A 172 -25.10 -21.16 -11.47
N ASP A 173 -24.62 -20.43 -12.48
CA ASP A 173 -23.60 -20.91 -13.40
C ASP A 173 -22.22 -20.38 -12.98
N ALA A 174 -21.43 -21.23 -12.33
CA ALA A 174 -20.11 -20.88 -11.85
C ALA A 174 -19.11 -20.55 -12.98
N ALA A 175 -19.42 -20.89 -14.24
CA ALA A 175 -18.58 -20.51 -15.37
C ALA A 175 -18.55 -18.99 -15.61
N PHE A 176 -19.54 -18.22 -15.13
CA PHE A 176 -19.49 -16.75 -15.18
C PHE A 176 -18.37 -16.16 -14.32
N LEU A 177 -17.83 -16.93 -13.37
CA LEU A 177 -16.71 -16.48 -12.54
C LEU A 177 -15.37 -16.49 -13.30
N GLU A 178 -15.26 -17.18 -14.43
CA GLU A 178 -14.05 -17.21 -15.27
C GLU A 178 -13.77 -15.85 -15.95
N THR A 179 -14.82 -15.07 -16.22
CA THR A 179 -14.72 -13.73 -16.83
C THR A 179 -14.79 -12.60 -15.80
N LEU A 180 -15.00 -12.93 -14.52
CA LEU A 180 -15.17 -11.95 -13.45
C LEU A 180 -13.81 -11.34 -13.05
N PRO A 181 -13.69 -10.00 -12.93
CA PRO A 181 -12.49 -9.37 -12.43
C PRO A 181 -12.08 -9.89 -11.04
N ALA A 182 -10.78 -10.03 -10.78
CA ALA A 182 -10.27 -10.56 -9.52
C ALA A 182 -10.71 -9.76 -8.28
N CYS A 183 -10.88 -8.43 -8.42
CA CYS A 183 -11.42 -7.58 -7.36
C CYS A 183 -12.88 -7.95 -7.02
N GLU A 184 -13.73 -8.22 -8.02
CA GLU A 184 -15.13 -8.61 -7.82
C GLU A 184 -15.29 -10.04 -7.28
N PHE A 185 -14.35 -10.93 -7.61
CA PHE A 185 -14.28 -12.24 -6.97
C PHE A 185 -13.93 -12.10 -5.48
N SER A 186 -12.90 -11.29 -5.17
CA SER A 186 -12.50 -11.00 -3.79
C SER A 186 -13.64 -10.34 -2.99
N ASN A 187 -14.34 -9.40 -3.62
CA ASN A 187 -15.56 -8.75 -3.12
C ASN A 187 -16.63 -9.80 -2.71
N GLY A 188 -16.89 -10.81 -3.54
CA GLY A 188 -17.80 -11.91 -3.20
C GLY A 188 -17.28 -12.84 -2.11
N MET A 189 -15.97 -13.05 -2.02
CA MET A 189 -15.36 -13.86 -0.96
C MET A 189 -15.58 -13.27 0.43
N ALA A 190 -15.74 -11.95 0.55
CA ALA A 190 -16.10 -11.31 1.82
C ALA A 190 -17.39 -11.91 2.41
N GLU A 191 -18.37 -12.16 1.54
CA GLU A 191 -19.67 -12.72 1.92
C GLU A 191 -19.60 -14.22 2.22
N VAL A 192 -18.75 -14.95 1.51
CA VAL A 192 -18.44 -16.35 1.81
C VAL A 192 -17.83 -16.47 3.20
N VAL A 193 -16.80 -15.68 3.49
CA VAL A 193 -16.12 -15.67 4.81
C VAL A 193 -17.10 -15.25 5.91
N LYS A 194 -18.00 -14.29 5.65
CA LYS A 194 -19.08 -13.92 6.58
C LYS A 194 -20.00 -15.09 6.92
N VAL A 195 -20.46 -15.84 5.92
CA VAL A 195 -21.36 -16.97 6.13
C VAL A 195 -20.65 -18.07 6.94
N ARG A 196 -19.39 -18.36 6.63
CA ARG A 196 -18.61 -19.41 7.30
C ARG A 196 -18.08 -19.03 8.67
N ALA A 197 -17.98 -17.74 9.00
CA ALA A 197 -17.61 -17.27 10.32
C ALA A 197 -18.73 -17.39 11.37
N ARG A 198 -19.94 -17.83 10.98
CA ARG A 198 -21.14 -18.00 11.83
C ARG A 198 -21.48 -19.48 12.03
N PRO A 199 -22.27 -19.82 13.06
CA PRO A 199 -22.60 -21.22 13.31
C PRO A 199 -23.34 -21.83 12.12
N PRO A 200 -23.01 -23.07 11.73
CA PRO A 200 -24.00 -23.89 11.07
C PRO A 200 -25.11 -24.09 12.10
N LEU A 201 -26.30 -23.53 11.87
CA LEU A 201 -27.52 -23.81 12.67
C LEU A 201 -27.96 -25.30 12.64
N LEU A 202 -27.08 -26.18 12.15
CA LEU A 202 -27.26 -27.61 11.96
C LEU A 202 -26.42 -28.44 12.95
N ALA A 203 -25.75 -27.82 13.92
CA ALA A 203 -25.19 -28.56 15.06
C ALA A 203 -26.33 -28.97 16.01
N PRO A 204 -26.51 -30.27 16.33
CA PRO A 204 -27.59 -30.73 17.18
C PRO A 204 -27.27 -30.36 18.64
N PHE A 205 -27.91 -29.32 19.16
CA PHE A 205 -27.99 -29.07 20.60
C PHE A 205 -29.46 -28.89 21.01
N ASP A 206 -29.98 -29.92 21.68
CA ASP A 206 -31.08 -29.95 22.66
C ASP A 206 -32.33 -29.07 22.45
N LEU A 207 -32.88 -29.02 21.25
CA LEU A 207 -34.31 -28.74 21.07
C LEU A 207 -34.98 -29.99 20.51
N HIS A 208 -36.03 -30.45 21.21
CA HIS A 208 -36.85 -31.63 20.92
C HIS A 208 -36.92 -32.00 19.42
N PRO A 209 -36.72 -33.28 19.06
CA PRO A 209 -36.61 -33.69 17.67
C PRO A 209 -37.95 -33.51 16.96
N CYS A 210 -38.02 -32.58 16.01
CA CYS A 210 -39.12 -32.49 15.06
C CYS A 210 -38.93 -33.61 14.00
N PRO A 211 -39.80 -34.65 13.95
CA PRO A 211 -39.55 -35.85 13.12
C PRO A 211 -39.67 -35.63 11.60
N TYR A 212 -40.10 -34.44 11.15
CA TYR A 212 -40.57 -34.22 9.78
C TYR A 212 -39.52 -33.68 8.79
N LEU A 213 -38.29 -33.40 9.20
CA LEU A 213 -37.26 -32.78 8.32
C LEU A 213 -36.01 -33.65 8.06
N ARG A 214 -35.98 -34.88 8.58
CA ARG A 214 -34.80 -35.77 8.50
C ARG A 214 -34.40 -36.28 7.10
N PRO A 215 -35.24 -36.37 6.06
CA PRO A 215 -34.81 -36.90 4.76
C PRO A 215 -34.30 -35.85 3.75
N TYR A 216 -34.35 -34.55 4.06
CA TYR A 216 -34.10 -33.48 3.06
C TYR A 216 -32.73 -32.78 3.18
N ILE A 217 -31.86 -33.23 4.08
CA ILE A 217 -30.53 -32.63 4.29
C ILE A 217 -29.47 -33.69 3.95
N ASP A 218 -28.74 -33.50 2.84
CA ASP A 218 -27.62 -34.38 2.47
C ASP A 218 -26.46 -34.18 3.47
N HIS A 219 -26.30 -35.14 4.37
CA HIS A 219 -25.31 -35.15 5.45
C HIS A 219 -23.85 -35.03 4.95
N ARG A 220 -23.57 -35.33 3.67
CA ARG A 220 -22.20 -35.25 3.11
C ARG A 220 -21.63 -33.83 3.03
N TYR A 221 -22.48 -32.81 3.06
CA TYR A 221 -22.05 -31.40 2.96
C TYR A 221 -21.87 -30.71 4.32
N LEU A 222 -22.34 -31.35 5.40
CA LEU A 222 -22.20 -30.85 6.77
C LEU A 222 -20.82 -31.11 7.37
N GLU A 223 -20.17 -32.21 6.98
CA GLU A 223 -18.86 -32.61 7.51
C GLU A 223 -17.68 -31.83 6.92
N ARG A 224 -17.85 -31.08 5.81
CA ARG A 224 -16.80 -30.25 5.19
C ARG A 224 -16.94 -28.75 5.44
N ASN A 225 -17.77 -28.34 6.42
CA ASN A 225 -18.14 -26.93 6.63
C ASN A 225 -17.17 -26.12 7.51
N GLU A 226 -15.88 -26.44 7.54
CA GLU A 226 -14.94 -25.74 8.40
C GLU A 226 -14.45 -24.43 7.76
N PHE A 227 -14.53 -23.33 8.50
CA PHE A 227 -13.81 -22.08 8.20
C PHE A 227 -12.33 -22.35 7.87
N SER A 228 -11.76 -23.41 8.45
CA SER A 228 -10.43 -23.96 8.16
C SER A 228 -10.18 -24.26 6.68
N ALA A 229 -11.19 -24.75 5.94
CA ALA A 229 -11.06 -25.04 4.51
C ALA A 229 -10.89 -23.75 3.67
N LEU A 230 -11.53 -22.65 4.07
CA LEU A 230 -11.30 -21.35 3.44
C LEU A 230 -9.89 -20.81 3.72
N GLU A 231 -9.30 -21.17 4.86
CA GLU A 231 -7.94 -20.77 5.22
C GLU A 231 -6.90 -21.57 4.44
N SER A 232 -7.08 -22.90 4.31
CA SER A 232 -6.10 -23.79 3.70
C SER A 232 -6.16 -23.83 2.17
N CYS A 233 -7.33 -23.59 1.56
CA CYS A 233 -7.56 -23.80 0.13
C CYS A 233 -7.74 -22.50 -0.67
N SER A 234 -7.31 -21.35 -0.15
CA SER A 234 -7.48 -20.05 -0.84
C SER A 234 -6.84 -20.04 -2.23
N ALA A 235 -5.64 -20.60 -2.38
CA ALA A 235 -4.95 -20.70 -3.66
C ALA A 235 -5.68 -21.60 -4.67
N GLU A 236 -6.26 -22.72 -4.21
CA GLU A 236 -7.03 -23.64 -5.06
C GLU A 236 -8.34 -23.01 -5.53
N ILE A 237 -8.99 -22.22 -4.68
CA ILE A 237 -10.21 -21.46 -5.01
C ILE A 237 -9.92 -20.40 -6.07
N PHE A 238 -8.80 -19.67 -5.98
CA PHE A 238 -8.38 -18.75 -7.04
C PHE A 238 -7.98 -19.47 -8.33
N ALA A 239 -7.34 -20.63 -8.24
CA ALA A 239 -6.95 -21.41 -9.41
C ALA A 239 -8.16 -21.87 -10.24
N ALA A 240 -9.31 -22.12 -9.59
CA ALA A 240 -10.55 -22.53 -10.25
C ALA A 240 -11.10 -21.50 -11.25
N ILE A 241 -10.79 -20.21 -11.06
CA ILE A 241 -11.27 -19.12 -11.91
C ILE A 241 -10.20 -18.57 -12.87
N GLN A 242 -8.92 -18.75 -12.55
CA GLN A 242 -7.82 -18.23 -13.36
C GLN A 242 -7.52 -19.09 -14.60
N THR A 243 -8.01 -20.32 -14.64
CA THR A 243 -7.83 -21.24 -15.78
C THR A 243 -9.14 -21.36 -16.55
N PRO A 244 -9.27 -20.75 -17.74
CA PRO A 244 -10.50 -20.80 -18.53
C PRO A 244 -10.84 -22.25 -18.91
N SER A 245 -12.13 -22.59 -18.87
CA SER A 245 -12.60 -23.91 -19.29
C SER A 245 -12.40 -24.12 -20.79
N LYS A 246 -11.83 -25.26 -21.18
CA LYS A 246 -11.71 -25.67 -22.60
C LYS A 246 -12.90 -26.55 -22.98
N ASP A 247 -13.53 -26.27 -24.11
CA ASP A 247 -14.66 -27.07 -24.66
C ASP A 247 -15.81 -27.33 -23.67
N TYR A 248 -16.12 -26.34 -22.81
CA TYR A 248 -17.13 -26.45 -21.75
C TYR A 248 -16.83 -27.54 -20.70
N SER A 249 -15.56 -27.81 -20.41
CA SER A 249 -15.10 -28.69 -19.32
C SER A 249 -15.72 -28.29 -17.98
N GLY A 250 -16.25 -29.26 -17.22
CA GLY A 250 -16.94 -29.03 -15.94
C GLY A 250 -18.46 -29.10 -16.02
N ARG A 251 -19.04 -29.07 -17.23
CA ARG A 251 -20.49 -29.25 -17.48
C ARG A 251 -21.01 -30.61 -16.99
N THR A 252 -20.20 -31.66 -17.06
CA THR A 252 -20.52 -32.98 -16.52
C THR A 252 -19.60 -33.30 -15.34
N ALA A 253 -20.03 -34.21 -14.45
CA ALA A 253 -19.21 -34.59 -13.29
C ALA A 253 -17.85 -35.20 -13.70
N ALA A 254 -17.78 -35.87 -14.86
CA ALA A 254 -16.56 -36.51 -15.36
C ALA A 254 -15.52 -35.52 -15.89
N THR A 255 -15.90 -34.32 -16.32
CA THR A 255 -14.98 -33.30 -16.86
C THR A 255 -14.66 -32.19 -15.87
N ARG A 256 -15.12 -32.30 -14.61
CA ARG A 256 -14.93 -31.31 -13.56
C ARG A 256 -13.58 -31.49 -12.86
N SER A 257 -12.82 -30.41 -12.75
CA SER A 257 -11.56 -30.43 -11.99
C SER A 257 -11.80 -30.39 -10.48
N ALA A 258 -10.82 -30.81 -9.68
CA ALA A 258 -10.91 -30.74 -8.21
C ALA A 258 -11.12 -29.30 -7.71
N ALA A 259 -10.51 -28.30 -8.36
CA ALA A 259 -10.67 -26.89 -8.01
C ALA A 259 -12.09 -26.38 -8.34
N GLN A 260 -12.67 -26.80 -9.48
CA GLN A 260 -14.05 -26.49 -9.84
C GLN A 260 -15.06 -27.15 -8.88
N GLU A 261 -14.79 -28.39 -8.47
CA GLU A 261 -15.61 -29.09 -7.47
C GLU A 261 -15.55 -28.40 -6.11
N LEU A 262 -14.36 -27.97 -5.67
CA LEU A 262 -14.19 -27.18 -4.46
C LEU A 262 -14.97 -25.86 -4.52
N LEU A 263 -14.81 -25.07 -5.60
CA LEU A 263 -15.53 -23.81 -5.77
C LEU A 263 -17.06 -24.00 -5.73
N LEU A 264 -17.57 -25.01 -6.43
CA LEU A 264 -19.01 -25.32 -6.41
C LEU A 264 -19.47 -25.74 -5.02
N SER A 265 -18.67 -26.50 -4.28
CA SER A 265 -18.98 -26.88 -2.90
C SER A 265 -19.00 -25.68 -1.95
N VAL A 266 -18.12 -24.70 -2.16
CA VAL A 266 -18.07 -23.46 -1.39
C VAL A 266 -19.32 -22.61 -1.65
N ILE A 267 -19.71 -22.46 -2.91
CA ILE A 267 -20.91 -21.75 -3.33
C ILE A 267 -22.17 -22.45 -2.78
N ALA A 268 -22.33 -23.75 -3.05
CA ALA A 268 -23.47 -24.56 -2.63
C ALA A 268 -23.61 -24.61 -1.09
N GLY A 269 -22.49 -24.72 -0.37
CA GLY A 269 -22.51 -24.68 1.10
C GLY A 269 -22.93 -23.31 1.64
N SER A 270 -22.42 -22.22 1.04
CA SER A 270 -22.76 -20.86 1.48
C SER A 270 -24.24 -20.52 1.22
N ILE A 271 -24.75 -20.89 0.05
CA ILE A 271 -26.16 -20.65 -0.29
C ILE A 271 -27.11 -21.54 0.52
N SER A 272 -26.73 -22.78 0.83
CA SER A 272 -27.57 -23.67 1.65
C SER A 272 -27.82 -23.10 3.04
N VAL A 273 -26.79 -22.49 3.66
CA VAL A 273 -26.93 -21.80 4.95
C VAL A 273 -27.91 -20.62 4.82
N LYS A 274 -27.78 -19.82 3.76
CA LYS A 274 -28.69 -18.68 3.55
C LYS A 274 -30.12 -19.13 3.26
N ALA A 275 -30.31 -20.12 2.40
CA ALA A 275 -31.61 -20.70 2.06
C ALA A 275 -32.32 -21.26 3.31
N HIS A 276 -31.58 -21.92 4.20
CA HIS A 276 -32.12 -22.41 5.46
C HIS A 276 -32.60 -21.28 6.37
N ILE A 277 -31.77 -20.24 6.58
CA ILE A 277 -32.15 -19.07 7.39
C ILE A 277 -33.39 -18.38 6.83
N VAL A 278 -33.45 -18.19 5.51
CA VAL A 278 -34.61 -17.58 4.83
C VAL A 278 -35.85 -18.44 4.97
N THR A 279 -35.72 -19.77 4.90
CA THR A 279 -36.85 -20.70 5.04
C THR A 279 -37.46 -20.62 6.44
N ILE A 280 -36.66 -20.33 7.46
CA ILE A 280 -37.13 -20.16 8.84
C ILE A 280 -37.70 -18.76 9.07
N ASP A 281 -37.03 -17.72 8.55
CA ASP A 281 -37.38 -16.31 8.81
C ASP A 281 -37.31 -15.49 7.52
N GLU A 282 -38.35 -15.60 6.69
CA GLU A 282 -38.42 -14.90 5.40
C GLU A 282 -38.47 -13.38 5.57
N HIS A 283 -39.23 -12.88 6.54
CA HIS A 283 -39.50 -11.44 6.69
C HIS A 283 -38.59 -10.72 7.69
N GLU A 284 -37.48 -11.35 8.11
CA GLU A 284 -36.48 -10.74 9.00
C GLU A 284 -37.05 -10.27 10.34
N THR A 285 -37.80 -11.16 10.98
CA THR A 285 -38.40 -10.94 12.30
C THR A 285 -37.43 -11.21 13.46
N GLY A 286 -36.33 -11.95 13.22
CA GLY A 286 -35.32 -12.22 14.26
C GLY A 286 -34.07 -12.95 13.75
N LEU A 287 -34.20 -14.23 13.39
CA LEU A 287 -33.06 -15.11 13.06
C LEU A 287 -32.28 -14.61 11.84
N ARG A 288 -32.97 -14.00 10.87
CA ARG A 288 -32.34 -13.45 9.67
C ARG A 288 -31.47 -12.22 9.94
N ASN A 289 -31.58 -11.59 11.12
CA ASN A 289 -30.65 -10.55 11.57
C ASN A 289 -29.20 -11.06 11.61
N LEU A 290 -29.01 -12.36 11.87
CA LEU A 290 -27.68 -12.98 11.85
C LEU A 290 -27.03 -12.94 10.46
N ALA A 291 -27.82 -12.86 9.38
CA ALA A 291 -27.31 -12.73 8.02
C ALA A 291 -26.70 -11.33 7.74
N ASN A 292 -26.99 -10.35 8.59
CA ASN A 292 -26.45 -8.99 8.56
C ASN A 292 -25.25 -8.80 9.50
N PHE A 293 -24.61 -9.89 9.94
CA PHE A 293 -23.32 -9.81 10.61
C PHE A 293 -22.35 -8.98 9.74
N ARG A 294 -21.72 -7.97 10.33
CA ARG A 294 -20.65 -7.14 9.71
C ARG A 294 -21.11 -5.99 8.83
N HIS A 295 -22.43 -5.78 8.78
CA HIS A 295 -23.07 -4.77 7.97
C HIS A 295 -23.40 -3.48 8.75
N THR A 296 -23.30 -3.43 10.08
CA THR A 296 -23.58 -2.16 10.80
C THR A 296 -22.43 -1.19 10.58
N ILE A 297 -21.20 -1.62 10.90
CA ILE A 297 -20.01 -0.78 10.67
C ILE A 297 -19.65 -0.78 9.18
N GLY A 298 -19.78 -1.93 8.51
CA GLY A 298 -19.49 -2.06 7.07
C GLY A 298 -20.33 -1.12 6.20
N HIS A 299 -21.66 -1.03 6.42
CA HIS A 299 -22.51 -0.08 5.67
C HIS A 299 -22.24 1.37 6.04
N ALA A 300 -21.85 1.67 7.28
CA ALA A 300 -21.51 3.03 7.68
C ALA A 300 -20.27 3.54 6.94
N ILE A 301 -19.27 2.67 6.75
CA ILE A 301 -18.07 2.92 5.93
C ILE A 301 -18.46 3.03 4.45
N GLU A 302 -19.25 2.09 3.95
CA GLU A 302 -19.72 2.05 2.56
C GLU A 302 -20.46 3.34 2.18
N ALA A 303 -21.35 3.85 3.04
CA ALA A 303 -22.07 5.10 2.81
C ALA A 303 -21.16 6.32 2.60
N VAL A 304 -19.90 6.28 3.04
CA VAL A 304 -18.91 7.35 2.82
C VAL A 304 -18.04 7.06 1.59
N LEU A 305 -17.69 5.80 1.33
CA LEU A 305 -16.70 5.42 0.30
C LEU A 305 -17.32 5.01 -1.04
N THR A 306 -18.61 4.69 -1.10
CA THR A 306 -19.30 4.38 -2.35
C THR A 306 -19.30 5.60 -3.28
N PRO A 307 -19.09 5.41 -4.60
CA PRO A 307 -18.93 4.14 -5.32
C PRO A 307 -17.47 3.68 -5.51
N ALA A 308 -16.49 4.35 -4.89
CA ALA A 308 -15.06 4.09 -5.15
C ALA A 308 -14.56 2.76 -4.56
N ILE A 309 -15.13 2.33 -3.42
CA ILE A 309 -14.81 1.06 -2.76
C ILE A 309 -16.03 0.14 -2.83
N LEU A 310 -15.80 -1.15 -3.12
CA LEU A 310 -16.85 -2.14 -3.30
C LEU A 310 -17.48 -2.56 -1.95
N HIS A 311 -18.70 -3.11 -2.03
CA HIS A 311 -19.47 -3.53 -0.86
C HIS A 311 -18.70 -4.50 0.06
N GLY A 312 -18.20 -5.61 -0.49
CA GLY A 312 -17.47 -6.64 0.22
C GLY A 312 -16.14 -6.17 0.80
N GLU A 313 -15.51 -5.17 0.19
CA GLU A 313 -14.34 -4.48 0.74
C GLU A 313 -14.70 -3.65 1.99
N CYS A 314 -15.83 -2.94 1.96
CA CYS A 314 -16.33 -2.24 3.15
C CYS A 314 -16.78 -3.23 4.23
N VAL A 315 -17.47 -4.31 3.82
CA VAL A 315 -17.88 -5.39 4.71
C VAL A 315 -16.66 -5.97 5.38
N SER A 316 -15.57 -6.29 4.66
CA SER A 316 -14.36 -6.89 5.25
C SER A 316 -13.70 -6.07 6.33
N ILE A 317 -13.76 -4.75 6.25
CA ILE A 317 -13.29 -3.87 7.31
C ILE A 317 -14.29 -3.86 8.48
N GLY A 318 -15.60 -3.77 8.17
CA GLY A 318 -16.65 -3.97 9.17
C GLY A 318 -16.56 -5.33 9.88
N MET A 319 -16.04 -6.36 9.20
CA MET A 319 -15.78 -7.70 9.75
C MET A 319 -14.81 -7.67 10.91
N ILE A 320 -13.76 -6.88 10.76
CA ILE A 320 -12.72 -6.73 11.77
C ILE A 320 -13.20 -5.83 12.90
N PHE A 321 -13.81 -4.67 12.59
CA PHE A 321 -14.30 -3.79 13.64
C PHE A 321 -15.39 -4.41 14.51
N GLU A 322 -16.37 -5.14 13.94
CA GLU A 322 -17.38 -5.82 14.77
C GLU A 322 -16.79 -6.98 15.60
N ALA A 323 -15.72 -7.63 15.11
CA ALA A 323 -14.97 -8.63 15.87
C ALA A 323 -14.14 -7.99 16.99
N GLU A 324 -13.56 -6.81 16.76
CA GLU A 324 -12.88 -6.01 17.79
C GLU A 324 -13.85 -5.50 18.85
N VAL A 325 -15.06 -5.04 18.47
CA VAL A 325 -16.13 -4.71 19.43
C VAL A 325 -16.47 -5.93 20.28
N ALA A 326 -16.64 -7.11 19.66
CA ALA A 326 -16.89 -8.35 20.39
C ALA A 326 -15.75 -8.72 21.35
N HIS A 327 -14.52 -8.44 20.96
CA HIS A 327 -13.34 -8.62 21.80
C HIS A 327 -13.32 -7.66 23.00
N GLN A 328 -13.59 -6.37 22.77
CA GLN A 328 -13.65 -5.35 23.83
C GLN A 328 -14.74 -5.64 24.87
N LEU A 329 -15.84 -6.26 24.45
CA LEU A 329 -16.91 -6.73 25.33
C LEU A 329 -16.51 -7.98 26.16
N GLY A 330 -15.33 -8.55 25.93
CA GLY A 330 -14.85 -9.77 26.59
C GLY A 330 -15.52 -11.05 26.09
N VAL A 331 -16.17 -11.00 24.93
CA VAL A 331 -16.98 -12.11 24.39
C VAL A 331 -16.20 -12.94 23.36
N LEU A 332 -15.34 -12.30 22.56
CA LEU A 332 -14.54 -12.95 21.52
C LEU A 332 -13.06 -12.98 21.91
N SER A 333 -12.36 -14.09 21.66
CA SER A 333 -10.91 -14.17 21.87
C SER A 333 -10.14 -13.40 20.80
N GLN A 334 -9.00 -12.83 21.16
CA GLN A 334 -8.12 -12.14 20.21
C GLN A 334 -7.61 -13.07 19.11
N VAL A 335 -7.46 -14.36 19.42
CA VAL A 335 -7.10 -15.41 18.47
C VAL A 335 -8.11 -15.49 17.33
N ALA A 336 -9.41 -15.41 17.64
CA ALA A 336 -10.48 -15.42 16.65
C ALA A 336 -10.45 -14.17 15.76
N VAL A 337 -10.18 -12.99 16.33
CA VAL A 337 -10.00 -11.74 15.56
C VAL A 337 -8.84 -11.89 14.57
N GLY A 338 -7.67 -12.32 15.05
CA GLY A 338 -6.50 -12.55 14.20
C GLY A 338 -6.75 -13.61 13.12
N ARG A 339 -7.48 -14.69 13.44
CA ARG A 339 -7.86 -15.75 12.49
C ARG A 339 -8.74 -15.21 11.37
N LEU A 340 -9.73 -14.39 11.71
CA LEU A 340 -10.59 -13.72 10.74
C LEU A 340 -9.79 -12.78 9.82
N THR A 341 -8.91 -11.96 10.38
CA THR A 341 -8.02 -11.06 9.63
C THR A 341 -7.18 -11.81 8.61
N ARG A 342 -6.61 -12.97 8.99
CA ARG A 342 -5.81 -13.80 8.08
C ARG A 342 -6.61 -14.36 6.92
N CYS A 343 -7.79 -14.90 7.20
CA CYS A 343 -8.67 -15.43 6.17
C CYS A 343 -9.02 -14.35 5.14
N LEU A 344 -9.36 -13.14 5.58
CA LEU A 344 -9.69 -12.03 4.68
C LEU A 344 -8.49 -11.56 3.84
N ARG A 345 -7.32 -11.40 4.45
CA ARG A 345 -6.09 -11.05 3.73
C ARG A 345 -5.72 -12.09 2.67
N ALA A 346 -5.95 -13.38 2.94
CA ALA A 346 -5.70 -14.46 1.97
C ALA A 346 -6.56 -14.35 0.70
N TYR A 347 -7.70 -13.67 0.76
CA TYR A 347 -8.56 -13.34 -0.38
C TYR A 347 -8.39 -11.90 -0.89
N ASN A 348 -7.27 -11.24 -0.60
CA ASN A 348 -6.94 -9.88 -1.06
C ASN A 348 -7.94 -8.79 -0.61
N LEU A 349 -8.65 -9.02 0.50
CA LEU A 349 -9.62 -8.07 1.05
C LEU A 349 -8.97 -7.08 2.03
N PRO A 350 -9.41 -5.81 2.06
CA PRO A 350 -8.93 -4.85 3.04
C PRO A 350 -9.46 -5.19 4.44
N VAL A 351 -8.60 -5.02 5.45
CA VAL A 351 -8.92 -5.32 6.86
C VAL A 351 -8.78 -4.11 7.77
N SER A 352 -8.40 -2.96 7.22
CA SER A 352 -8.19 -1.69 7.93
C SER A 352 -8.49 -0.52 7.03
N LEU A 353 -8.92 0.60 7.61
CA LEU A 353 -9.10 1.88 6.90
C LEU A 353 -7.77 2.47 6.40
N ALA A 354 -6.65 2.06 7.00
CA ALA A 354 -5.30 2.44 6.58
C ALA A 354 -4.81 1.71 5.31
N ASP A 355 -5.63 0.84 4.70
CA ASP A 355 -5.27 0.19 3.44
C ASP A 355 -4.99 1.27 2.37
N PRO A 356 -3.86 1.20 1.63
CA PRO A 356 -3.50 2.21 0.64
C PRO A 356 -4.58 2.46 -0.42
N ARG A 357 -5.39 1.44 -0.74
CA ARG A 357 -6.52 1.55 -1.67
C ARG A 357 -7.60 2.50 -1.17
N ILE A 358 -7.72 2.66 0.14
CA ILE A 358 -8.70 3.51 0.81
C ILE A 358 -8.07 4.83 1.21
N ALA A 359 -6.90 4.80 1.85
CA ALA A 359 -6.22 5.99 2.36
C ALA A 359 -5.84 7.00 1.26
N SER A 360 -5.67 6.56 0.01
CA SER A 360 -5.40 7.42 -1.14
C SER A 360 -6.63 8.16 -1.68
N LEU A 361 -7.84 7.77 -1.26
CA LEU A 361 -9.08 8.38 -1.75
C LEU A 361 -9.38 9.71 -1.03
N PRO A 362 -9.73 10.78 -1.75
CA PRO A 362 -10.14 12.05 -1.12
C PRO A 362 -11.35 11.89 -0.19
N THR A 363 -12.27 10.97 -0.50
CA THR A 363 -13.45 10.65 0.30
C THR A 363 -13.13 10.00 1.64
N ALA A 364 -11.94 9.39 1.80
CA ALA A 364 -11.52 8.78 3.05
C ALA A 364 -11.39 9.80 4.20
N LYS A 365 -11.17 11.09 3.89
CA LYS A 365 -11.24 12.18 4.88
C LYS A 365 -12.60 12.30 5.57
N GLY A 366 -13.65 11.75 4.96
CA GLY A 366 -14.99 11.71 5.52
C GLY A 366 -15.23 10.59 6.55
N LEU A 367 -14.26 9.71 6.81
CA LEU A 367 -14.41 8.54 7.70
C LEU A 367 -14.23 8.89 9.20
N GLY A 368 -14.80 10.01 9.66
CA GLY A 368 -14.73 10.38 11.06
C GLY A 368 -15.64 9.53 11.96
N VAL A 369 -15.26 9.35 13.22
CA VAL A 369 -15.96 8.46 14.16
C VAL A 369 -17.40 8.92 14.36
N GLU A 370 -17.61 10.23 14.53
CA GLU A 370 -18.95 10.80 14.69
C GLU A 370 -19.85 10.56 13.48
N ARG A 371 -19.30 10.75 12.27
CA ARG A 371 -20.06 10.53 11.02
C ARG A 371 -20.41 9.06 10.81
N LEU A 372 -19.49 8.14 11.14
CA LEU A 372 -19.79 6.71 11.11
C LEU A 372 -20.90 6.35 12.12
N LEU A 373 -20.82 6.86 13.35
CA LEU A 373 -21.88 6.66 14.36
C LEU A 373 -23.22 7.24 13.93
N ASP A 374 -23.23 8.37 13.22
CA ASP A 374 -24.44 8.99 12.68
C ASP A 374 -25.05 8.13 11.56
N ASN A 375 -24.23 7.67 10.60
CA ASN A 375 -24.65 6.73 9.56
C ASN A 375 -25.21 5.42 10.16
N MET A 376 -24.69 4.97 11.31
CA MET A 376 -25.20 3.78 11.99
C MET A 376 -26.59 3.98 12.62
N LYS A 377 -27.09 5.21 12.81
CA LYS A 377 -28.43 5.46 13.41
C LYS A 377 -29.57 4.92 12.57
N ILE A 378 -29.42 4.95 11.24
CA ILE A 378 -30.42 4.50 10.27
C ILE A 378 -30.32 3.00 9.96
N ASP A 379 -29.46 2.26 10.67
CA ASP A 379 -29.39 0.80 10.50
C ASP A 379 -30.73 0.16 10.89
N LYS A 380 -31.27 -0.66 9.98
CA LYS A 380 -32.57 -1.33 10.08
C LYS A 380 -32.68 -2.26 11.30
N LYS A 381 -31.54 -2.66 11.87
CA LYS A 381 -31.48 -3.51 13.08
C LYS A 381 -31.75 -2.75 14.37
N ASN A 382 -31.60 -1.43 14.37
CA ASN A 382 -31.70 -0.63 15.58
C ASN A 382 -33.11 -0.68 16.17
N SER A 383 -33.20 -0.47 17.48
CA SER A 383 -34.50 -0.33 18.16
C SER A 383 -34.52 1.01 18.89
N GLY A 384 -35.14 2.00 18.24
CA GLY A 384 -35.03 3.40 18.68
C GLY A 384 -33.58 3.90 18.60
N PRO A 385 -33.04 4.55 19.64
CA PRO A 385 -31.67 5.07 19.63
C PRO A 385 -30.59 3.99 19.86
N GLN A 386 -30.99 2.77 20.22
CA GLN A 386 -30.05 1.71 20.58
C GLN A 386 -29.50 1.02 19.33
N LYS A 387 -28.19 1.13 19.12
CA LYS A 387 -27.47 0.45 18.04
C LYS A 387 -27.35 -1.05 18.32
N LYS A 388 -27.70 -1.88 17.34
CA LYS A 388 -27.61 -3.34 17.45
C LYS A 388 -26.59 -3.94 16.49
N ILE A 389 -25.60 -4.63 17.04
CA ILE A 389 -24.48 -5.25 16.31
C ILE A 389 -24.51 -6.78 16.54
N VAL A 390 -24.18 -7.56 15.51
CA VAL A 390 -24.07 -9.02 15.68
C VAL A 390 -22.69 -9.35 16.24
N ILE A 391 -22.67 -9.92 17.45
CA ILE A 391 -21.44 -10.22 18.20
C ILE A 391 -21.09 -11.71 18.05
N LEU A 392 -19.84 -12.03 17.71
CA LEU A 392 -19.34 -13.41 17.75
C LEU A 392 -18.88 -13.78 19.16
N SER A 393 -19.16 -15.02 19.55
CA SER A 393 -18.55 -15.66 20.74
C SER A 393 -17.32 -16.50 20.37
N ARG A 394 -17.31 -17.06 19.16
CA ARG A 394 -16.14 -17.71 18.53
C ARG A 394 -16.33 -17.75 17.02
N ILE A 395 -15.29 -18.08 16.26
CA ILE A 395 -15.48 -18.38 14.83
C ILE A 395 -16.46 -19.56 14.70
N GLY A 396 -17.54 -19.35 13.97
CA GLY A 396 -18.61 -20.32 13.86
C GLY A 396 -19.63 -20.27 15.02
N ALA A 397 -19.70 -19.22 15.84
CA ALA A 397 -20.79 -19.04 16.81
C ALA A 397 -21.04 -17.55 17.12
N THR A 398 -22.31 -17.18 17.28
CA THR A 398 -22.70 -15.84 17.75
C THR A 398 -22.97 -15.84 19.25
N TYR A 399 -22.81 -14.69 19.89
CA TYR A 399 -23.08 -14.52 21.32
C TYR A 399 -24.58 -14.69 21.63
N GLU A 400 -25.43 -14.02 20.84
CA GLU A 400 -26.87 -14.22 20.84
C GLU A 400 -27.34 -14.73 19.47
N GLN A 401 -28.52 -15.35 19.41
CA GLN A 401 -29.20 -15.71 18.16
C GLN A 401 -29.95 -14.50 17.54
N LYS A 402 -29.45 -13.30 17.78
CA LYS A 402 -29.94 -11.99 17.30
C LYS A 402 -28.80 -10.97 17.41
N ALA A 403 -29.02 -9.75 16.91
CA ALA A 403 -28.09 -8.65 17.14
C ALA A 403 -28.20 -8.13 18.59
N THR A 404 -27.05 -7.87 19.20
CA THR A 404 -26.88 -7.43 20.59
C THR A 404 -26.79 -5.91 20.65
N VAL A 405 -27.37 -5.30 21.69
CA VAL A 405 -27.27 -3.85 21.92
C VAL A 405 -25.86 -3.51 22.37
N VAL A 406 -25.20 -2.58 21.68
CA VAL A 406 -23.84 -2.12 22.01
C VAL A 406 -23.87 -0.62 22.27
N ALA A 407 -23.18 -0.18 23.33
CA ALA A 407 -23.06 1.23 23.66
C ALA A 407 -22.19 1.99 22.65
N ASP A 408 -22.57 3.23 22.33
CA ASP A 408 -21.85 4.09 21.38
C ASP A 408 -20.39 4.31 21.79
N SER A 409 -20.10 4.38 23.09
CA SER A 409 -18.74 4.56 23.61
C SER A 409 -17.80 3.39 23.25
N VAL A 410 -18.31 2.15 23.23
CA VAL A 410 -17.53 0.96 22.85
C VAL A 410 -17.23 0.97 21.35
N ILE A 411 -18.22 1.35 20.54
CA ILE A 411 -18.07 1.48 19.10
C ILE A 411 -17.07 2.59 18.79
N ALA A 412 -17.22 3.76 19.41
CA ALA A 412 -16.31 4.89 19.27
C ALA A 412 -14.87 4.50 19.65
N LYS A 413 -14.67 3.87 20.82
CA LYS A 413 -13.37 3.37 21.27
C LYS A 413 -12.74 2.43 20.25
N THR A 414 -13.53 1.58 19.59
CA THR A 414 -13.04 0.67 18.55
C THR A 414 -12.60 1.43 17.28
N LEU A 415 -13.42 2.37 16.82
CA LEU A 415 -13.19 3.14 15.58
C LEU A 415 -12.07 4.19 15.70
N SER A 416 -11.84 4.76 16.89
CA SER A 416 -10.84 5.81 17.10
C SER A 416 -9.40 5.33 16.85
N GLU A 417 -8.59 6.18 16.24
CA GLU A 417 -7.15 5.92 16.01
C GLU A 417 -6.31 6.15 17.26
N ALA A 418 -6.70 7.12 18.08
CA ALA A 418 -6.04 7.47 19.33
C ALA A 418 -6.87 7.06 20.55
N VAL A 419 -6.19 7.02 21.69
CA VAL A 419 -6.77 6.63 22.96
C VAL A 419 -6.41 7.63 24.04
N ARG A 420 -7.37 7.99 24.89
CA ARG A 420 -7.16 8.80 26.08
C ARG A 420 -7.22 7.91 27.31
N VAL A 421 -6.19 8.01 28.16
CA VAL A 421 -6.16 7.37 29.47
C VAL A 421 -6.73 8.37 30.48
N VAL A 422 -7.78 7.98 31.20
CA VAL A 422 -8.38 8.81 32.25
C VAL A 422 -7.57 8.60 33.53
N ALA A 423 -6.95 9.66 34.04
CA ALA A 423 -6.16 9.58 35.26
C ALA A 423 -7.05 9.23 36.46
N GLY A 424 -6.61 8.28 37.27
CA GLY A 424 -7.40 7.75 38.38
C GLY A 424 -6.72 6.58 39.08
N ILE A 425 -7.17 6.29 40.30
CA ILE A 425 -6.71 5.13 41.06
C ILE A 425 -7.41 3.89 40.50
N PRO A 426 -6.66 2.81 40.18
CA PRO A 426 -7.23 1.54 39.71
C PRO A 426 -8.35 1.04 40.63
N THR A 427 -9.56 0.87 40.07
CA THR A 427 -10.75 0.48 40.84
C THR A 427 -10.76 -0.99 41.26
N LYS A 428 -9.96 -1.85 40.60
CA LYS A 428 -9.94 -3.30 40.82
C LYS A 428 -8.71 -3.78 41.58
N SER A 429 -8.33 -3.12 42.68
CA SER A 429 -7.18 -3.52 43.51
C SER A 429 -7.58 -4.29 44.77
N PRO A 430 -6.89 -5.39 45.15
CA PRO A 430 -5.77 -6.04 44.46
C PRO A 430 -6.22 -6.75 43.17
N VAL A 431 -5.42 -6.63 42.10
CA VAL A 431 -5.69 -7.30 40.82
C VAL A 431 -4.76 -8.51 40.66
N THR A 432 -5.28 -9.61 40.15
CA THR A 432 -4.49 -10.75 39.68
C THR A 432 -4.73 -10.96 38.20
N MET A 433 -3.66 -11.02 37.41
CA MET A 433 -3.75 -11.20 35.96
C MET A 433 -2.58 -12.01 35.40
N ALA A 434 -2.71 -12.39 34.14
CA ALA A 434 -1.71 -13.11 33.38
C ALA A 434 -1.32 -12.28 32.15
N THR A 435 -0.04 -12.29 31.78
CA THR A 435 0.42 -11.66 30.54
C THR A 435 0.40 -12.64 29.36
N PRO A 436 0.28 -12.14 28.11
CA PRO A 436 0.33 -12.97 26.91
C PRO A 436 1.69 -13.69 26.77
N GLY A 437 1.76 -14.69 25.90
CA GLY A 437 3.01 -15.42 25.60
C GLY A 437 4.16 -14.50 25.19
N SER A 438 5.38 -14.86 25.55
CA SER A 438 6.58 -14.09 25.18
C SER A 438 6.83 -14.16 23.68
N LYS A 439 6.96 -12.99 23.05
CA LYS A 439 7.32 -12.87 21.63
C LYS A 439 8.65 -13.55 21.31
N SER A 440 9.65 -13.34 22.17
CA SER A 440 11.01 -13.85 21.98
C SER A 440 11.08 -15.37 22.01
N ILE A 441 10.28 -16.00 22.88
CA ILE A 441 10.19 -17.45 23.00
C ILE A 441 9.33 -18.01 21.88
N SER A 442 8.18 -17.38 21.59
CA SER A 442 7.25 -17.77 20.51
C SER A 442 7.96 -17.92 19.16
N ASN A 443 8.78 -16.93 18.78
CA ASN A 443 9.52 -16.98 17.51
C ASN A 443 10.61 -18.07 17.48
N ARG A 444 11.30 -18.32 18.60
CA ARG A 444 12.35 -19.35 18.68
C ARG A 444 11.75 -20.75 18.64
N VAL A 445 10.69 -20.99 19.42
CA VAL A 445 10.05 -22.30 19.49
C VAL A 445 9.37 -22.65 18.17
N LEU A 446 8.79 -21.67 17.47
CA LEU A 446 8.19 -21.89 16.16
C LEU A 446 9.23 -22.40 15.16
N LEU A 447 10.43 -21.80 15.15
CA LEU A 447 11.51 -22.24 14.28
C LEU A 447 12.08 -23.61 14.71
N LEU A 448 12.30 -23.84 16.00
CA LEU A 448 12.76 -25.13 16.53
C LEU A 448 11.79 -26.26 16.18
N ALA A 449 10.49 -26.03 16.39
CA ALA A 449 9.43 -26.99 16.08
C ALA A 449 9.34 -27.28 14.58
N ALA A 450 9.55 -26.26 13.73
CA ALA A 450 9.57 -26.44 12.28
C ALA A 450 10.79 -27.25 11.81
N LEU A 451 11.98 -26.96 12.35
CA LEU A 451 13.21 -27.69 11.99
C LEU A 451 13.23 -29.11 12.57
N GLY A 452 12.59 -29.36 13.70
CA GLY A 452 12.65 -30.63 14.41
C GLY A 452 11.85 -31.77 13.80
N LYS A 453 12.10 -32.97 14.34
CA LYS A 453 11.44 -34.21 13.97
C LYS A 453 10.21 -34.45 14.83
N GLY A 454 9.07 -34.70 14.19
CA GLY A 454 7.80 -35.05 14.85
C GLY A 454 6.84 -33.87 14.99
N THR A 455 5.74 -34.09 15.68
CA THR A 455 4.68 -33.09 15.88
C THR A 455 4.77 -32.46 17.27
N CYS A 456 4.75 -31.13 17.33
CA CYS A 456 4.76 -30.35 18.58
C CYS A 456 3.47 -29.54 18.70
N ARG A 457 2.82 -29.59 19.87
CA ARG A 457 1.68 -28.72 20.21
C ARG A 457 2.17 -27.53 21.03
N LEU A 458 2.12 -26.34 20.44
CA LEU A 458 2.50 -25.08 21.07
C LEU A 458 1.26 -24.44 21.71
N ARG A 459 1.30 -24.23 23.03
CA ARG A 459 0.26 -23.54 23.80
C ARG A 459 0.76 -22.16 24.25
N ASN A 460 -0.18 -21.22 24.43
CA ASN A 460 0.10 -19.83 24.81
C ASN A 460 1.04 -19.12 23.80
N LEU A 461 0.92 -19.46 22.51
CA LEU A 461 1.67 -18.79 21.45
C LEU A 461 1.17 -17.35 21.30
N LEU A 462 2.10 -16.40 21.25
CA LEU A 462 1.73 -15.02 20.95
C LEU A 462 1.30 -14.91 19.49
N HIS A 463 0.03 -14.61 19.24
CA HIS A 463 -0.47 -14.31 17.89
C HIS A 463 -0.09 -12.89 17.47
N SER A 464 1.16 -12.71 17.06
CA SER A 464 1.71 -11.44 16.54
C SER A 464 1.97 -11.49 15.04
N ASP A 465 2.13 -10.33 14.42
CA ASP A 465 2.56 -10.22 13.02
C ASP A 465 3.90 -10.96 12.77
N ASP A 466 4.85 -10.88 13.71
CA ASP A 466 6.16 -11.55 13.57
C ASP A 466 6.01 -13.08 13.50
N THR A 467 5.24 -13.67 14.41
CA THR A 467 4.98 -15.12 14.42
C THR A 467 4.22 -15.55 13.16
N GLN A 468 3.32 -14.69 12.67
CA GLN A 468 2.53 -14.98 11.48
C GLN A 468 3.38 -15.01 10.21
N VAL A 469 4.17 -13.96 10.03
CA VAL A 469 5.11 -13.84 8.92
C VAL A 469 6.09 -15.02 8.91
N MET A 470 6.57 -15.43 10.08
CA MET A 470 7.45 -16.58 10.21
C MET A 470 6.76 -17.89 9.83
N MET A 471 5.52 -18.14 10.28
CA MET A 471 4.73 -19.31 9.87
C MET A 471 4.52 -19.35 8.35
N ASN A 472 4.15 -18.22 7.75
CA ASN A 472 3.94 -18.12 6.31
C ASN A 472 5.22 -18.45 5.54
N ALA A 473 6.35 -17.84 5.93
CA ALA A 473 7.64 -18.09 5.30
C ALA A 473 8.06 -19.57 5.42
N LEU A 474 7.91 -20.18 6.60
CA LEU A 474 8.24 -21.59 6.82
C LEU A 474 7.32 -22.53 6.02
N GLY A 475 6.04 -22.18 5.86
CA GLY A 475 5.10 -22.91 5.02
C GLY A 475 5.45 -22.82 3.53
N GLU A 476 5.83 -21.64 3.05
CA GLU A 476 6.27 -21.42 1.65
C GLU A 476 7.58 -22.14 1.33
N LEU A 477 8.50 -22.18 2.28
CA LEU A 477 9.73 -22.97 2.20
C LEU A 477 9.49 -24.48 2.37
N LYS A 478 8.23 -24.91 2.61
CA LYS A 478 7.82 -26.29 2.93
C LYS A 478 8.60 -26.90 4.10
N GLY A 479 9.10 -26.06 5.00
CA GLY A 479 9.89 -26.48 6.17
C GLY A 479 9.04 -27.06 7.30
N ALA A 480 7.75 -26.80 7.33
CA ALA A 480 6.80 -27.39 8.27
C ALA A 480 5.37 -27.29 7.76
N ARG A 481 4.47 -28.09 8.35
CA ARG A 481 3.01 -27.91 8.21
C ARG A 481 2.44 -27.39 9.51
N PHE A 482 1.53 -26.44 9.38
CA PHE A 482 0.87 -25.78 10.50
C PHE A 482 -0.62 -26.10 10.47
N SER A 483 -1.17 -26.46 11.63
CA SER A 483 -2.61 -26.62 11.83
C SER A 483 -2.99 -26.12 13.22
N TRP A 484 -4.28 -25.83 13.43
CA TRP A 484 -4.76 -25.24 14.67
C TRP A 484 -5.75 -26.17 15.37
N GLU A 485 -5.59 -26.37 16.67
CA GLU A 485 -6.50 -27.08 17.58
C GLU A 485 -7.16 -26.07 18.56
N ASP A 486 -8.15 -26.51 19.34
CA ASP A 486 -8.78 -25.73 20.44
C ASP A 486 -9.31 -24.35 20.04
N GLY A 487 -9.89 -24.23 18.84
CA GLY A 487 -10.43 -22.96 18.35
C GLY A 487 -9.36 -21.93 17.95
N GLY A 488 -8.09 -22.34 17.85
CA GLY A 488 -6.96 -21.50 17.46
C GLY A 488 -5.93 -21.27 18.56
N GLU A 489 -6.19 -21.70 19.80
CA GLU A 489 -5.31 -21.47 20.97
C GLU A 489 -4.06 -22.38 20.97
N THR A 490 -4.17 -23.55 20.33
CA THR A 490 -3.06 -24.51 20.22
C THR A 490 -2.58 -24.57 18.77
N LEU A 491 -1.32 -24.21 18.53
CA LEU A 491 -0.67 -24.39 17.23
C LEU A 491 -0.02 -25.78 17.17
N VAL A 492 -0.45 -26.60 16.21
CA VAL A 492 0.16 -27.89 15.92
C VAL A 492 1.17 -27.72 14.79
N VAL A 493 2.44 -27.95 15.10
CA VAL A 493 3.55 -27.86 14.15
C VAL A 493 4.05 -29.26 13.83
N GLU A 494 3.90 -29.67 12.57
CA GLU A 494 4.53 -30.87 12.03
C GLU A 494 5.85 -30.46 11.36
N GLY A 495 6.96 -30.77 12.02
CA GLY A 495 8.30 -30.32 11.59
C GLY A 495 8.84 -31.08 10.37
N GLY A 496 9.48 -30.35 9.46
CA GLY A 496 10.03 -30.86 8.20
C GLY A 496 11.46 -31.42 8.31
N GLN A 497 12.01 -31.59 9.52
CA GLN A 497 13.34 -32.17 9.75
C GLN A 497 14.48 -31.44 9.02
N GLY A 498 14.34 -30.12 8.81
CA GLY A 498 15.31 -29.31 8.06
C GLY A 498 15.26 -29.50 6.54
N SER A 499 14.29 -30.23 6.00
CA SER A 499 14.04 -30.31 4.56
C SER A 499 13.26 -29.08 4.10
N LEU A 500 13.98 -28.08 3.59
CA LEU A 500 13.44 -26.83 3.08
C LEU A 500 13.62 -26.77 1.56
N SER A 501 12.62 -26.30 0.83
CA SER A 501 12.62 -26.18 -0.63
C SER A 501 12.52 -24.72 -1.09
N VAL A 502 13.04 -24.43 -2.28
CA VAL A 502 12.94 -23.09 -2.89
C VAL A 502 11.46 -22.74 -3.17
N PRO A 503 11.02 -21.49 -2.90
CA PRO A 503 9.69 -21.03 -3.28
C PRO A 503 9.45 -21.10 -4.80
N PRO A 504 8.20 -21.07 -5.28
CA PRO A 504 7.88 -21.01 -6.70
C PRO A 504 8.60 -19.86 -7.43
N LYS A 505 9.01 -20.09 -8.68
CA LYS A 505 9.82 -19.15 -9.48
C LYS A 505 9.20 -17.73 -9.51
N GLY A 506 9.98 -16.73 -9.09
CA GLY A 506 9.58 -15.31 -9.09
C GLY A 506 8.82 -14.86 -7.84
N LYS A 507 8.60 -15.74 -6.86
CA LYS A 507 7.93 -15.39 -5.60
C LYS A 507 8.96 -15.01 -4.53
N GLU A 508 8.86 -13.79 -4.00
CA GLU A 508 9.68 -13.29 -2.88
C GLU A 508 8.98 -13.55 -1.55
N ILE A 509 9.76 -13.83 -0.49
CA ILE A 509 9.25 -13.99 0.87
C ILE A 509 9.19 -12.61 1.52
N TYR A 510 7.99 -12.08 1.72
CA TYR A 510 7.76 -10.78 2.34
C TYR A 510 7.62 -10.90 3.87
N LEU A 511 8.44 -10.18 4.66
CA LEU A 511 8.40 -10.26 6.13
C LEU A 511 7.91 -8.99 6.88
N GLY A 512 7.45 -7.97 6.15
CA GLY A 512 6.88 -6.76 6.75
C GLY A 512 7.87 -5.95 7.61
N ASN A 513 7.54 -5.73 8.90
CA ASN A 513 8.41 -5.08 9.89
C ASN A 513 8.89 -6.07 10.97
N ALA A 514 8.82 -7.36 10.68
CA ALA A 514 9.10 -8.44 11.62
C ALA A 514 10.61 -8.61 11.81
N GLY A 515 11.17 -7.79 12.69
CA GLY A 515 12.60 -7.73 12.92
C GLY A 515 13.19 -9.11 13.21
N THR A 516 12.60 -9.87 14.14
CA THR A 516 13.07 -11.20 14.53
C THR A 516 12.97 -12.22 13.40
N ALA A 517 11.85 -12.22 12.65
CA ALA A 517 11.65 -13.13 11.53
C ALA A 517 12.69 -12.93 10.44
N ALA A 518 13.00 -11.68 10.09
CA ALA A 518 14.02 -11.37 9.10
C ALA A 518 15.40 -11.93 9.46
N ARG A 519 15.82 -11.81 10.72
CA ARG A 519 17.13 -12.34 11.16
C ARG A 519 17.17 -13.86 11.12
N PHE A 520 16.16 -14.50 11.70
CA PHE A 520 16.08 -15.96 11.78
C PHE A 520 15.99 -16.59 10.39
N LEU A 521 15.09 -16.07 9.56
CA LEU A 521 14.88 -16.60 8.21
C LEU A 521 16.10 -16.37 7.30
N SER A 522 16.88 -15.31 7.51
CA SER A 522 18.12 -15.10 6.76
C SER A 522 19.11 -16.27 6.92
N THR A 523 19.24 -16.83 8.14
CA THR A 523 20.06 -18.03 8.35
C THR A 523 19.33 -19.30 7.91
N VAL A 524 18.01 -19.41 8.10
CA VAL A 524 17.24 -20.59 7.66
C VAL A 524 17.29 -20.76 6.14
N CYS A 525 17.25 -19.68 5.37
CA CYS A 525 17.31 -19.75 3.91
C CYS A 525 18.63 -20.33 3.38
N THR A 526 19.69 -20.36 4.19
CA THR A 526 20.94 -21.06 3.84
C THR A 526 20.82 -22.59 3.89
N LEU A 527 19.83 -23.12 4.62
CA LEU A 527 19.53 -24.55 4.74
C LEU A 527 18.64 -25.08 3.60
N VAL A 528 18.15 -24.20 2.72
CA VAL A 528 17.28 -24.57 1.60
C VAL A 528 18.03 -25.49 0.63
N GLN A 529 17.38 -26.59 0.26
CA GLN A 529 17.90 -27.57 -0.68
C GLN A 529 17.47 -27.18 -2.11
N SER A 530 18.41 -27.18 -3.05
CA SER A 530 18.14 -26.87 -4.45
C SER A 530 17.77 -28.11 -5.24
N SER A 531 16.76 -28.00 -6.10
CA SER A 531 16.40 -29.03 -7.08
C SER A 531 17.10 -28.79 -8.43
N ALA A 532 17.46 -27.53 -8.73
CA ALA A 532 18.15 -27.13 -9.95
C ALA A 532 19.29 -26.13 -9.68
N PRO A 533 20.37 -26.09 -10.49
CA PRO A 533 21.43 -25.11 -10.36
C PRO A 533 20.96 -23.69 -10.72
N GLY A 534 21.22 -22.71 -9.86
CA GLY A 534 20.91 -21.27 -10.10
C GLY A 534 19.65 -20.75 -9.41
N GLU A 535 18.90 -21.59 -8.69
CA GLU A 535 17.76 -21.15 -7.88
C GLU A 535 18.22 -20.34 -6.66
N ARG A 536 17.49 -19.26 -6.31
CA ARG A 536 17.79 -18.41 -5.16
C ARG A 536 16.51 -18.10 -4.41
N THR A 537 16.62 -18.00 -3.09
CA THR A 537 15.53 -17.51 -2.24
C THR A 537 15.74 -16.01 -2.02
N VAL A 538 14.69 -15.21 -2.23
CA VAL A 538 14.71 -13.77 -2.00
C VAL A 538 13.80 -13.43 -0.82
N ILE A 539 14.37 -12.77 0.18
CA ILE A 539 13.64 -12.22 1.33
C ILE A 539 13.52 -10.71 1.13
N THR A 540 12.29 -10.19 1.23
CA THR A 540 11.94 -8.78 0.98
C THR A 540 11.06 -8.22 2.12
N GLU A 541 10.93 -6.89 2.20
CA GLU A 541 10.43 -6.21 3.42
C GLU A 541 9.79 -4.83 3.19
N ASN A 542 9.25 -4.24 4.27
CA ASN A 542 8.81 -2.84 4.29
C ASN A 542 9.97 -1.82 4.24
N ALA A 543 9.66 -0.56 3.92
CA ALA A 543 10.67 0.50 3.73
C ALA A 543 11.57 0.74 4.95
N ARG A 544 11.03 0.60 6.17
CA ARG A 544 11.79 0.78 7.42
C ARG A 544 12.79 -0.34 7.66
N MET A 545 12.44 -1.58 7.36
CA MET A 545 13.33 -2.73 7.48
C MET A 545 14.52 -2.67 6.51
N LYS A 546 14.36 -2.01 5.36
CA LYS A 546 15.46 -1.71 4.42
C LYS A 546 16.53 -0.76 4.99
N GLN A 547 16.24 -0.09 6.11
CA GLN A 547 17.19 0.77 6.82
C GLN A 547 17.79 0.09 8.06
N ARG A 548 17.28 -1.10 8.43
CA ARG A 548 17.78 -1.81 9.60
C ARG A 548 18.99 -2.66 9.22
N PRO A 549 20.12 -2.50 9.92
CA PRO A 549 21.31 -3.26 9.60
C PRO A 549 21.05 -4.75 9.82
N ILE A 550 21.43 -5.57 8.86
CA ILE A 550 21.67 -7.02 9.00
C ILE A 550 23.12 -7.37 8.67
N GLY A 551 23.91 -6.35 8.31
CA GLY A 551 25.33 -6.39 7.98
C GLY A 551 26.11 -7.39 8.83
N PRO A 552 26.16 -7.33 10.16
CA PRO A 552 26.99 -8.27 10.94
C PRO A 552 26.66 -9.77 10.82
N LEU A 553 25.52 -10.15 10.23
CA LEU A 553 25.16 -11.54 9.90
C LEU A 553 25.70 -11.98 8.52
N LEU A 554 26.03 -11.01 7.67
CA LEU A 554 26.61 -11.17 6.34
C LEU A 554 28.06 -10.68 6.43
N GLU A 555 29.04 -11.27 5.75
CA GLU A 555 30.41 -10.73 5.83
C GLU A 555 30.58 -9.36 5.10
N SER A 556 29.48 -8.63 4.83
CA SER A 556 29.41 -7.37 4.09
C SER A 556 28.35 -6.39 4.64
N GLN A 557 28.45 -5.10 4.27
CA GLN A 557 27.39 -4.12 4.56
C GLN A 557 26.12 -4.47 3.80
N GLY A 558 25.01 -4.70 4.52
CA GLY A 558 23.73 -5.03 3.89
C GLY A 558 22.52 -4.73 4.77
N CYS A 559 21.44 -4.33 4.10
CA CYS A 559 20.06 -4.32 4.59
C CYS A 559 19.22 -5.20 3.66
N LEU A 560 18.01 -5.57 4.06
CA LEU A 560 17.08 -6.28 3.16
C LEU A 560 16.69 -5.37 1.97
N PRO A 561 16.37 -5.92 0.78
CA PRO A 561 16.16 -7.34 0.46
C PRO A 561 17.45 -8.17 0.33
N LEU A 562 17.37 -9.46 0.65
CA LEU A 562 18.50 -10.40 0.60
C LEU A 562 18.20 -11.55 -0.36
N SER A 563 19.17 -11.88 -1.22
CA SER A 563 19.12 -13.04 -2.11
C SER A 563 20.14 -14.08 -1.65
N THR A 564 19.66 -15.22 -1.17
CA THR A 564 20.49 -16.30 -0.63
C THR A 564 20.48 -17.51 -1.57
N ALA A 565 21.66 -18.02 -1.90
CA ALA A 565 21.82 -19.24 -2.67
C ALA A 565 21.75 -20.50 -1.77
N PRO A 566 21.20 -21.62 -2.28
CA PRO A 566 21.12 -22.89 -1.56
C PRO A 566 22.51 -23.56 -1.52
N ALA A 567 23.29 -23.25 -0.48
CA ALA A 567 24.67 -23.76 -0.32
C ALA A 567 24.86 -24.62 0.95
N GLY A 568 23.93 -24.59 1.90
CA GLY A 568 24.09 -25.20 3.22
C GLY A 568 25.10 -24.46 4.10
N LEU A 569 24.98 -24.60 5.42
CA LEU A 569 25.99 -24.11 6.37
C LEU A 569 27.16 -25.10 6.43
N LYS A 570 28.39 -24.65 6.13
CA LYS A 570 29.59 -25.51 6.18
C LYS A 570 29.88 -26.05 7.59
N GLY A 571 29.77 -25.20 8.61
CA GLY A 571 30.16 -25.53 9.98
C GLY A 571 31.59 -25.12 10.31
N GLY A 572 32.16 -25.65 11.40
CA GLY A 572 33.50 -25.30 11.88
C GLY A 572 33.52 -24.15 12.88
N ARG A 573 34.65 -23.43 12.99
CA ARG A 573 34.81 -22.30 13.92
C ARG A 573 34.25 -21.01 13.32
N ILE A 574 33.31 -20.38 14.02
CA ILE A 574 32.67 -19.12 13.64
C ILE A 574 32.99 -18.08 14.72
N GLN A 575 33.53 -16.93 14.33
CA GLN A 575 33.82 -15.81 15.24
C GLN A 575 32.87 -14.65 14.98
N LEU A 576 32.26 -14.11 16.04
CA LEU A 576 31.38 -12.93 15.97
C LEU A 576 31.78 -11.93 17.06
N ALA A 577 31.64 -10.63 16.82
CA ALA A 577 31.90 -9.65 17.86
C ALA A 577 30.85 -9.70 18.99
N ALA A 578 31.24 -9.51 20.25
CA ALA A 578 30.32 -9.60 21.40
C ALA A 578 29.32 -8.42 21.48
N SER A 579 29.62 -7.31 20.80
CA SER A 579 28.74 -6.14 20.66
C SER A 579 27.58 -6.35 19.67
N VAL A 580 27.53 -7.51 19.02
CA VAL A 580 26.58 -7.83 17.96
C VAL A 580 25.20 -8.20 18.53
N SER A 581 24.14 -7.81 17.82
CA SER A 581 22.75 -8.06 18.22
C SER A 581 22.49 -9.52 18.59
N SER A 582 21.81 -9.73 19.72
CA SER A 582 21.40 -11.05 20.24
C SER A 582 20.65 -11.92 19.24
N GLN A 583 19.93 -11.29 18.31
CA GLN A 583 19.15 -11.97 17.29
C GLN A 583 20.03 -12.69 16.27
N TYR A 584 21.22 -12.15 15.95
CA TYR A 584 22.13 -12.80 15.00
C TYR A 584 22.77 -14.05 15.61
N VAL A 585 23.28 -13.91 16.84
CA VAL A 585 23.85 -15.03 17.60
C VAL A 585 22.80 -16.14 17.79
N SER A 586 21.57 -15.77 18.19
CA SER A 586 20.48 -16.73 18.34
C SER A 586 20.12 -17.41 17.01
N SER A 587 20.08 -16.66 15.90
CA SER A 587 19.79 -17.21 14.57
C SER A 587 20.78 -18.31 14.16
N ILE A 588 22.07 -18.05 14.37
CA ILE A 588 23.14 -19.01 14.06
C ILE A 588 23.04 -20.22 14.97
N LEU A 589 22.84 -20.03 16.28
CA LEU A 589 22.66 -21.13 17.24
C LEU A 589 21.52 -22.06 16.83
N LEU A 590 20.38 -21.52 16.40
CA LEU A 590 19.21 -22.31 16.02
C LEU A 590 19.45 -23.17 14.78
N CYS A 591 20.19 -22.67 13.79
CA CYS A 591 20.46 -23.39 12.53
C CYS A 591 21.75 -24.22 12.55
N ALA A 592 22.69 -23.95 13.46
CA ALA A 592 23.99 -24.60 13.56
C ALA A 592 23.94 -26.14 13.63
N PRO A 593 22.95 -26.79 14.30
CA PRO A 593 22.88 -28.25 14.34
C PRO A 593 22.67 -28.92 12.97
N TYR A 594 22.21 -28.17 11.96
CA TYR A 594 22.00 -28.63 10.57
C TYR A 594 23.19 -28.30 9.65
N ALA A 595 24.31 -27.81 10.18
CA ALA A 595 25.52 -27.59 9.40
C ALA A 595 26.16 -28.91 8.93
N GLN A 596 27.02 -28.84 7.91
CA GLN A 596 27.73 -30.00 7.37
C GLN A 596 28.71 -30.59 8.40
N GLU A 597 29.31 -29.75 9.25
CA GLU A 597 30.18 -30.12 10.36
C GLU A 597 29.72 -29.46 11.67
N ALA A 598 30.19 -29.97 12.82
CA ALA A 598 29.89 -29.37 14.13
C ALA A 598 30.40 -27.91 14.20
N VAL A 599 29.71 -27.07 14.96
CA VAL A 599 29.99 -25.62 15.01
C VAL A 599 30.59 -25.24 16.36
N THR A 600 31.70 -24.51 16.32
CA THR A 600 32.26 -23.84 17.50
C THR A 600 32.06 -22.34 17.32
N LEU A 601 31.15 -21.75 18.09
CA LEU A 601 30.82 -20.33 18.03
C LEU A 601 31.59 -19.58 19.11
N GLU A 602 32.41 -18.61 18.72
CA GLU A 602 33.22 -17.79 19.62
C GLU A 602 32.80 -16.32 19.53
N LEU A 603 32.47 -15.72 20.67
CA LEU A 603 32.16 -14.28 20.75
C LEU A 603 33.42 -13.52 21.18
N THR A 604 33.90 -12.62 20.31
CA THR A 604 35.16 -11.88 20.49
C THR A 604 34.90 -10.41 20.85
N GLY A 605 35.69 -9.88 21.78
CA GLY A 605 35.69 -8.46 22.14
C GLY A 605 34.71 -8.08 23.24
N GLY A 606 35.21 -7.78 24.44
CA GLY A 606 34.44 -7.15 25.52
C GLY A 606 33.25 -7.94 26.08
N GLN A 607 32.39 -7.26 26.84
CA GLN A 607 31.20 -7.83 27.49
C GLN A 607 30.10 -8.13 26.45
N VAL A 608 29.50 -9.32 26.53
CA VAL A 608 28.41 -9.77 25.66
C VAL A 608 27.10 -9.07 26.06
N ILE A 609 26.64 -8.10 25.26
CA ILE A 609 25.51 -7.18 25.55
C ILE A 609 24.15 -7.90 25.71
N SER A 610 24.07 -9.22 25.49
CA SER A 610 22.79 -9.95 25.43
C SER A 610 22.87 -11.41 25.82
N GLN A 611 23.71 -11.73 26.81
CA GLN A 611 23.84 -13.08 27.35
C GLN A 611 22.49 -13.76 27.70
N PRO A 612 21.49 -13.09 28.30
CA PRO A 612 20.23 -13.74 28.67
C PRO A 612 19.47 -14.35 27.48
N TYR A 613 19.55 -13.73 26.29
CA TYR A 613 18.91 -14.25 25.08
C TYR A 613 19.63 -15.47 24.50
N ILE A 614 20.96 -15.55 24.70
CA ILE A 614 21.77 -16.70 24.31
C ILE A 614 21.43 -17.88 25.22
N ASP A 615 21.43 -17.65 26.53
CA ASP A 615 21.10 -18.67 27.54
C ASP A 615 19.69 -19.22 27.33
N MET A 616 18.71 -18.34 27.06
CA MET A 616 17.35 -18.73 26.67
C MET A 616 17.35 -19.64 25.44
N THR A 617 18.09 -19.27 24.40
CA THR A 617 18.14 -20.06 23.14
C THR A 617 18.73 -21.44 23.40
N ILE A 618 19.81 -21.54 24.18
CA ILE A 618 20.45 -22.81 24.55
C ILE A 618 19.52 -23.69 25.40
N ALA A 619 18.83 -23.11 26.40
CA ALA A 619 17.87 -23.84 27.22
C ALA A 619 16.70 -24.41 26.39
N MET A 620 16.23 -23.65 25.40
CA MET A 620 15.22 -24.12 24.45
C MET A 620 15.77 -25.24 23.57
N MET A 621 16.96 -25.10 23.00
CA MET A 621 17.61 -26.14 22.18
C MET A 621 17.74 -27.47 22.96
N ARG A 622 18.09 -27.40 24.25
CA ARG A 622 18.16 -28.57 25.14
C ARG A 622 16.82 -29.27 25.28
N THR A 623 15.73 -28.51 25.40
CA THR A 623 14.36 -29.06 25.46
C THR A 623 13.98 -29.79 24.17
N PHE A 624 14.53 -29.35 23.03
CA PHE A 624 14.38 -29.98 21.72
C PHE A 624 15.49 -31.02 21.43
N GLY A 625 16.18 -31.48 22.48
CA GLY A 625 17.13 -32.59 22.44
C GLY A 625 18.57 -32.24 22.06
N VAL A 626 18.91 -30.97 21.80
CA VAL A 626 20.26 -30.50 21.44
C VAL A 626 20.95 -29.84 22.63
N ASP A 627 22.04 -30.43 23.14
CA ASP A 627 22.81 -29.84 24.23
C ASP A 627 24.01 -29.05 23.69
N VAL A 628 24.05 -27.76 24.00
CA VAL A 628 25.15 -26.85 23.66
C VAL A 628 26.04 -26.67 24.88
N VAL A 629 27.33 -26.91 24.72
CA VAL A 629 28.29 -26.87 25.84
C VAL A 629 29.12 -25.59 25.75
N ARG A 630 29.10 -24.79 26.82
CA ARG A 630 29.97 -23.61 26.95
C ARG A 630 31.33 -24.03 27.50
N GLU A 631 32.41 -23.57 26.87
CA GLU A 631 33.77 -23.93 27.27
C GLU A 631 34.13 -23.29 28.62
N ALA A 632 34.66 -24.09 29.54
CA ALA A 632 35.21 -23.60 30.81
C ALA A 632 36.72 -23.44 30.67
N ASP A 633 37.25 -22.35 31.22
CA ASP A 633 38.69 -22.13 31.30
C ASP A 633 39.34 -23.23 32.18
N PRO A 634 40.30 -24.02 31.64
CA PRO A 634 40.89 -25.14 32.38
C PRO A 634 41.65 -24.74 33.65
N ALA A 635 42.11 -23.49 33.77
CA ALA A 635 42.91 -23.01 34.89
C ALA A 635 42.09 -22.26 35.96
N THR A 636 40.98 -21.62 35.57
CA THR A 636 40.19 -20.77 36.47
C THR A 636 38.75 -21.24 36.69
N GLY A 637 38.28 -22.22 35.90
CA GLY A 637 36.90 -22.70 35.92
C GLY A 637 35.87 -21.66 35.43
N LYS A 638 36.31 -20.49 34.99
CA LYS A 638 35.44 -19.42 34.49
C LYS A 638 34.96 -19.76 33.08
N LEU A 639 33.66 -19.65 32.83
CA LEU A 639 33.08 -19.90 31.51
C LEU A 639 33.59 -18.85 30.50
N ARG A 640 34.10 -19.33 29.37
CA ARG A 640 34.52 -18.51 28.22
C ARG A 640 33.34 -18.30 27.28
N ASP A 641 33.40 -17.28 26.43
CA ASP A 641 32.36 -17.00 25.42
C ASP A 641 32.52 -17.87 24.16
N VAL A 642 32.82 -19.15 24.37
CA VAL A 642 32.98 -20.18 23.34
C VAL A 642 31.93 -21.27 23.55
N TYR A 643 31.14 -21.54 22.52
CA TYR A 643 30.00 -22.44 22.55
C TYR A 643 30.20 -23.57 21.53
N HIS A 644 30.20 -24.81 22.00
CA HIS A 644 30.33 -26.02 21.19
C HIS A 644 28.94 -26.59 20.88
N ILE A 645 28.58 -26.62 19.59
CA ILE A 645 27.25 -26.98 19.10
C ILE A 645 27.35 -28.27 18.28
N PRO A 646 26.65 -29.35 18.67
CA PRO A 646 26.72 -30.63 17.98
C PRO A 646 25.96 -30.61 16.66
N LYS A 647 26.39 -31.44 15.70
CA LYS A 647 25.64 -31.71 14.48
C LYS A 647 24.58 -32.78 14.76
N GLN A 648 23.34 -32.37 14.94
CA GLN A 648 22.20 -33.28 15.10
C GLN A 648 20.88 -32.59 14.74
N ALA A 649 19.85 -33.36 14.39
CA ALA A 649 18.50 -32.81 14.19
C ALA A 649 17.79 -32.61 15.54
N TYR A 650 16.92 -31.60 15.64
CA TYR A 650 16.05 -31.42 16.81
C TYR A 650 15.00 -32.54 16.91
N THR A 651 14.66 -32.93 18.13
CA THR A 651 13.53 -33.82 18.42
C THR A 651 12.41 -33.02 19.07
N ASN A 652 11.25 -32.98 18.41
CA ASN A 652 10.14 -32.18 18.90
C ASN A 652 9.52 -32.80 20.16
N PRO A 653 9.34 -32.03 21.25
CA PRO A 653 8.52 -32.47 22.37
C PRO A 653 7.05 -32.54 21.94
N THR A 654 6.25 -33.39 22.60
CA THR A 654 4.82 -33.54 22.27
C THR A 654 4.02 -32.26 22.54
N ASN A 655 4.34 -31.57 23.64
CA ASN A 655 3.71 -30.32 24.04
C ASN A 655 4.79 -29.34 24.52
N TYR A 656 4.63 -28.06 24.18
CA TYR A 656 5.46 -26.98 24.68
C TYR A 656 4.58 -25.81 25.08
N ASN A 657 4.65 -25.40 26.34
CA ASN A 657 3.92 -24.24 26.84
C ASN A 657 4.84 -23.02 26.84
N ILE A 658 4.46 -21.98 26.12
CA ILE A 658 5.27 -20.77 25.99
C ILE A 658 5.12 -19.93 27.26
N GLU A 659 6.25 -19.53 27.86
CA GLU A 659 6.25 -18.63 29.00
C GLU A 659 5.64 -17.28 28.64
N SER A 660 5.02 -16.63 29.62
CA SER A 660 4.45 -15.30 29.42
C SER A 660 5.49 -14.20 29.36
N ASP A 661 5.14 -13.10 28.72
CA ASP A 661 6.08 -12.02 28.41
C ASP A 661 6.43 -11.18 29.64
N ALA A 662 7.66 -11.30 30.12
CA ALA A 662 8.17 -10.57 31.28
C ALA A 662 8.32 -9.07 30.99
N SER A 663 8.67 -8.74 29.75
CA SER A 663 8.68 -7.37 29.20
C SER A 663 7.31 -6.70 29.37
N SER A 664 6.25 -7.35 28.90
CA SER A 664 4.88 -6.84 29.01
C SER A 664 4.39 -6.77 30.45
N ALA A 665 4.81 -7.69 31.32
CA ALA A 665 4.44 -7.67 32.73
C ALA A 665 4.94 -6.44 33.49
N THR A 666 5.93 -5.71 32.97
CA THR A 666 6.39 -4.47 33.58
C THR A 666 5.30 -3.40 33.62
N TYR A 667 4.40 -3.33 32.63
CA TYR A 667 3.36 -2.30 32.56
C TYR A 667 2.32 -2.40 33.69
N PRO A 668 1.60 -3.53 33.91
CA PRO A 668 0.64 -3.64 35.02
C PRO A 668 1.32 -3.55 36.39
N LEU A 669 2.55 -4.06 36.54
CA LEU A 669 3.33 -3.91 37.77
C LEU A 669 3.73 -2.44 38.03
N ALA A 670 4.04 -1.69 36.97
CA ALA A 670 4.33 -0.26 37.05
C ALA A 670 3.08 0.58 37.33
N VAL A 671 1.89 0.19 36.83
CA VAL A 671 0.62 0.81 37.24
C VAL A 671 0.41 0.64 38.75
N ALA A 672 0.66 -0.54 39.30
CA ALA A 672 0.59 -0.73 40.75
C ALA A 672 1.61 0.13 41.51
N ALA A 673 2.84 0.23 41.00
CA ALA A 673 3.91 1.04 41.58
C ALA A 673 3.57 2.54 41.62
N ILE A 674 3.04 3.10 40.53
CA ILE A 674 2.78 4.54 40.40
C ILE A 674 1.49 5.00 41.11
N THR A 675 0.51 4.10 41.21
CA THR A 675 -0.81 4.39 41.82
C THR A 675 -0.92 3.96 43.29
N GLY A 676 0.10 3.30 43.83
CA GLY A 676 0.09 2.77 45.21
C GLY A 676 -0.86 1.60 45.43
N THR A 677 -1.27 0.92 44.35
CA THR A 677 -2.15 -0.25 44.38
C THR A 677 -1.35 -1.56 44.40
N THR A 678 -2.05 -2.70 44.46
CA THR A 678 -1.43 -4.04 44.40
C THR A 678 -1.81 -4.78 43.11
N CYS A 679 -0.81 -5.36 42.45
CA CYS A 679 -0.95 -6.21 41.27
C CYS A 679 -0.13 -7.49 41.42
N THR A 680 -0.75 -8.62 41.07
CA THR A 680 -0.13 -9.94 41.02
C THR A 680 -0.15 -10.48 39.59
N ILE A 681 1.02 -10.86 39.08
CA ILE A 681 1.18 -11.55 37.82
C ILE A 681 1.41 -13.03 38.10
N SER A 682 0.42 -13.88 37.78
CA SER A 682 0.33 -15.27 38.24
C SER A 682 1.21 -16.26 37.48
N ASN A 683 1.86 -15.82 36.39
CA ASN A 683 2.62 -16.66 35.47
C ASN A 683 4.07 -16.19 35.24
N ILE A 684 4.57 -15.29 36.11
CA ILE A 684 5.94 -14.79 36.09
C ILE A 684 6.50 -14.87 37.50
N GLY A 685 7.47 -15.74 37.73
CA GLY A 685 8.27 -15.80 38.95
C GLY A 685 9.77 -15.93 38.67
N THR A 686 10.54 -16.40 39.66
CA THR A 686 12.02 -16.46 39.59
C THR A 686 12.57 -17.55 38.69
N SER A 687 11.76 -18.52 38.26
CA SER A 687 12.21 -19.63 37.41
C SER A 687 12.25 -19.30 35.91
N LEU A 688 11.74 -18.12 35.50
CA LEU A 688 11.69 -17.75 34.08
C LEU A 688 13.07 -17.48 33.51
N LEU A 689 13.24 -17.84 32.23
CA LEU A 689 14.49 -17.63 31.48
C LEU A 689 14.68 -16.17 31.03
N GLN A 690 13.67 -15.32 31.22
CA GLN A 690 13.63 -13.95 30.71
C GLN A 690 14.32 -12.96 31.66
N GLY A 691 15.31 -12.23 31.16
CA GLY A 691 16.04 -11.20 31.93
C GLY A 691 15.13 -10.11 32.50
N ASP A 692 14.11 -9.69 31.74
CA ASP A 692 13.13 -8.68 32.14
C ASP A 692 12.34 -9.04 33.42
N ALA A 693 12.26 -10.31 33.82
CA ALA A 693 11.62 -10.72 35.07
C ALA A 693 12.30 -10.13 36.32
N ARG A 694 13.56 -9.66 36.17
CA ARG A 694 14.32 -8.96 37.21
C ARG A 694 13.78 -7.57 37.53
N PHE A 695 12.99 -6.97 36.64
CA PHE A 695 12.45 -5.61 36.79
C PHE A 695 11.77 -5.37 38.15
N ALA A 696 10.97 -6.32 38.64
CA ALA A 696 10.29 -6.17 39.93
C ALA A 696 11.28 -6.03 41.10
N LYS A 697 12.34 -6.85 41.15
CA LYS A 697 13.33 -6.81 42.23
C LYS A 697 14.37 -5.72 42.07
N GLU A 698 14.83 -5.46 40.86
CA GLU A 698 15.98 -4.57 40.60
C GLU A 698 15.58 -3.11 40.32
N VAL A 699 14.31 -2.86 39.95
CA VAL A 699 13.74 -1.53 39.69
C VAL A 699 12.66 -1.17 40.71
N LEU A 700 11.56 -1.92 40.78
CA LEU A 700 10.39 -1.51 41.58
C LEU A 700 10.65 -1.53 43.09
N ARG A 701 11.37 -2.54 43.60
CA ARG A 701 11.73 -2.61 45.02
C ARG A 701 12.63 -1.44 45.46
N PRO A 702 13.73 -1.09 44.74
CA PRO A 702 14.50 0.12 45.03
C PRO A 702 13.70 1.43 44.95
N MET A 703 12.70 1.51 44.06
CA MET A 703 11.78 2.64 43.99
C MET A 703 10.81 2.75 45.19
N GLY A 704 10.84 1.80 46.12
CA GLY A 704 10.03 1.82 47.36
C GLY A 704 8.83 0.88 47.35
N CYS A 705 8.66 0.03 46.34
CA CYS A 705 7.57 -0.94 46.30
C CYS A 705 7.83 -2.16 47.19
N LYS A 706 6.77 -2.77 47.72
CA LYS A 706 6.83 -4.08 48.35
C LYS A 706 6.71 -5.15 47.28
N VAL A 707 7.76 -5.95 47.10
CA VAL A 707 7.81 -6.98 46.05
C VAL A 707 7.95 -8.37 46.66
N VAL A 708 7.03 -9.26 46.32
CA VAL A 708 7.04 -10.69 46.70
C VAL A 708 7.07 -11.50 45.41
N GLN A 709 8.13 -12.27 45.19
CA GLN A 709 8.27 -13.17 44.04
C GLN A 709 8.44 -14.60 44.53
N THR A 710 7.63 -15.51 44.02
CA THR A 710 7.80 -16.96 44.15
C THR A 710 8.45 -17.52 42.88
N GLU A 711 8.53 -18.84 42.73
CA GLU A 711 9.01 -19.46 41.50
C GLU A 711 8.12 -19.16 40.29
N SER A 712 6.79 -19.03 40.49
CA SER A 712 5.80 -18.91 39.41
C SER A 712 5.04 -17.59 39.37
N GLU A 713 5.05 -16.78 40.42
CA GLU A 713 4.27 -15.53 40.50
C GLU A 713 5.06 -14.34 41.08
N THR A 714 4.65 -13.13 40.69
CA THR A 714 5.23 -11.86 41.12
C THR A 714 4.12 -10.93 41.59
N THR A 715 4.16 -10.53 42.86
CA THR A 715 3.25 -9.55 43.45
C THR A 715 3.99 -8.27 43.80
N VAL A 716 3.44 -7.13 43.40
CA VAL A 716 3.97 -5.79 43.68
C VAL A 716 2.89 -4.92 44.29
N THR A 717 3.21 -4.29 45.41
CA THR A 717 2.41 -3.21 46.02
C THR A 717 3.21 -1.91 45.97
N GLY A 718 2.66 -0.89 45.32
CA GLY A 718 3.30 0.43 45.20
C GLY A 718 3.31 1.20 46.53
N PRO A 719 4.24 2.16 46.70
CA PRO A 719 4.18 3.14 47.78
C PRO A 719 2.98 4.09 47.60
N PRO A 720 2.63 4.92 48.60
CA PRO A 720 1.62 5.96 48.44
C PRO A 720 1.89 6.83 47.19
N VAL A 721 0.83 7.25 46.51
CA VAL A 721 0.92 8.02 45.25
C VAL A 721 1.89 9.21 45.40
N GLY A 722 2.80 9.36 44.44
CA GLY A 722 3.83 10.42 44.44
C GLY A 722 5.04 10.17 45.35
N HIS A 723 5.11 9.04 46.07
CA HIS A 723 6.22 8.71 46.98
C HIS A 723 7.21 7.68 46.38
N LEU A 724 7.24 7.54 45.06
CA LEU A 724 8.27 6.75 44.37
C LEU A 724 9.66 7.38 44.61
N LYS A 725 10.61 6.53 44.97
CA LYS A 725 12.02 6.90 45.13
C LYS A 725 12.73 6.85 43.78
N ALA A 726 13.57 7.84 43.51
CA ALA A 726 14.48 7.81 42.39
C ALA A 726 15.44 6.61 42.52
N LEU A 727 15.93 6.08 41.40
CA LEU A 727 16.82 4.92 41.43
C LEU A 727 18.28 5.31 41.69
N GLY A 728 18.66 6.56 41.41
CA GLY A 728 20.05 6.97 41.34
C GLY A 728 20.73 6.29 40.15
N TYR A 729 21.44 5.19 40.37
CA TYR A 729 22.05 4.37 39.31
C TYR A 729 21.31 3.04 39.08
N VAL A 730 21.04 2.69 37.81
CA VAL A 730 20.57 1.37 37.41
C VAL A 730 21.20 0.93 36.07
N ASP A 731 21.76 -0.28 36.07
CA ASP A 731 22.13 -0.98 34.85
C ASP A 731 20.92 -1.76 34.33
N MET A 732 20.50 -1.45 33.10
CA MET A 732 19.37 -2.11 32.46
C MET A 732 19.78 -2.95 31.26
N GLU A 733 21.06 -3.28 31.06
CA GLU A 733 21.49 -4.24 30.02
C GLU A 733 20.69 -5.57 30.06
N PRO A 734 20.49 -6.23 31.23
CA PRO A 734 19.77 -7.50 31.30
C PRO A 734 18.26 -7.39 31.01
N MET A 735 17.70 -6.19 31.10
CA MET A 735 16.28 -5.87 30.96
C MET A 735 16.09 -4.67 30.02
N THR A 736 16.88 -4.67 28.94
CA THR A 736 17.05 -3.54 28.02
C THR A 736 15.73 -3.02 27.46
N ASP A 737 14.74 -3.88 27.29
CA ASP A 737 13.44 -3.57 26.71
C ASP A 737 12.42 -3.00 27.72
N ALA A 738 12.70 -3.12 29.02
CA ALA A 738 11.91 -2.57 30.13
C ALA A 738 12.29 -1.13 30.52
N PHE A 739 13.34 -0.56 29.91
CA PHE A 739 13.84 0.77 30.26
C PHE A 739 12.81 1.87 30.06
N LEU A 740 11.90 1.73 29.07
CA LEU A 740 10.83 2.71 28.83
C LEU A 740 9.89 2.79 30.03
N THR A 741 9.54 1.64 30.61
CA THR A 741 8.72 1.54 31.82
C THR A 741 9.45 2.13 33.03
N ALA A 742 10.76 1.91 33.16
CA ALA A 742 11.56 2.54 34.21
C ALA A 742 11.63 4.07 34.04
N SER A 743 11.78 4.58 32.82
CA SER A 743 11.86 6.01 32.53
C SER A 743 10.59 6.77 32.91
N VAL A 744 9.40 6.20 32.66
CA VAL A 744 8.13 6.84 33.06
C VAL A 744 7.90 6.81 34.58
N LEU A 745 8.38 5.78 35.28
CA LEU A 745 8.36 5.75 36.74
C LEU A 745 9.36 6.75 37.33
N ALA A 746 10.55 6.86 36.72
CA ALA A 746 11.57 7.83 37.12
C ALA A 746 11.10 9.28 36.92
N ALA A 747 10.28 9.54 35.91
CA ALA A 747 9.72 10.86 35.63
C ALA A 747 8.88 11.43 36.80
N VAL A 748 8.26 10.55 37.60
CA VAL A 748 7.43 10.91 38.77
C VAL A 748 8.09 10.58 40.12
N ALA A 749 9.37 10.19 40.10
CA ALA A 749 10.11 9.82 41.29
C ALA A 749 10.61 11.08 42.03
N ALA A 750 9.77 11.61 42.93
CA ALA A 750 10.05 12.84 43.67
C ALA A 750 10.82 12.64 44.99
N THR A 751 11.07 11.38 45.40
CA THR A 751 11.82 11.07 46.63
C THR A 751 13.27 10.68 46.29
N PRO A 752 14.29 11.10 47.07
CA PRO A 752 15.68 10.70 46.84
C PRO A 752 15.90 9.17 46.87
N PRO A 753 16.94 8.67 46.17
CA PRO A 753 17.30 7.25 46.19
C PRO A 753 17.75 6.79 47.58
N SER A 754 17.82 5.48 47.77
CA SER A 754 18.48 4.89 48.93
C SER A 754 19.97 5.23 48.93
N LYS A 755 20.59 5.35 50.12
CA LYS A 755 21.98 5.80 50.30
C LYS A 755 23.01 4.98 49.50
N ASP A 756 22.72 3.72 49.20
CA ASP A 756 23.55 2.80 48.42
C ASP A 756 23.55 3.08 46.91
N ARG A 757 22.61 3.90 46.40
CA ARG A 757 22.47 4.21 44.97
C ARG A 757 22.57 5.69 44.64
N GLU A 758 22.87 6.53 45.63
CA GLU A 758 22.95 7.98 45.47
C GLU A 758 24.08 8.38 44.52
N LEU A 759 23.82 9.33 43.61
CA LEU A 759 24.81 9.82 42.66
C LEU A 759 25.72 10.85 43.36
N THR A 760 27.02 10.59 43.38
CA THR A 760 28.01 11.44 44.07
C THR A 760 28.60 12.55 43.20
N ASP A 761 28.06 12.79 42.01
CA ASP A 761 28.60 13.70 40.98
C ASP A 761 27.94 15.09 40.96
N GLY A 762 27.15 15.43 41.98
CA GLY A 762 26.44 16.71 42.09
C GLY A 762 25.14 16.77 41.30
N SER A 763 24.67 15.65 40.74
CA SER A 763 23.35 15.53 40.11
C SER A 763 22.20 15.82 41.10
N ARG A 764 21.02 16.20 40.59
CA ARG A 764 19.85 16.50 41.44
C ARG A 764 19.47 15.25 42.28
N PRO A 765 18.97 15.40 43.51
CA PRO A 765 18.64 14.25 44.37
C PRO A 765 17.58 13.30 43.78
N THR A 766 16.73 13.79 42.88
CA THR A 766 15.68 13.02 42.19
C THR A 766 16.12 12.46 40.83
N THR A 767 17.42 12.46 40.54
CA THR A 767 17.96 11.99 39.26
C THR A 767 17.98 10.47 39.22
N THR A 768 17.53 9.91 38.10
CA THR A 768 17.67 8.49 37.77
C THR A 768 18.48 8.35 36.49
N ARG A 769 19.60 7.64 36.58
CA ARG A 769 20.53 7.35 35.48
C ARG A 769 20.37 5.89 35.07
N ILE A 770 19.93 5.68 33.83
CA ILE A 770 19.73 4.36 33.20
C ILE A 770 20.83 4.13 32.17
N LEU A 771 21.63 3.08 32.33
CA LEU A 771 22.71 2.70 31.40
C LEU A 771 22.52 1.29 30.80
N GLY A 772 23.35 0.92 29.83
CA GLY A 772 23.37 -0.41 29.20
C GLY A 772 22.32 -0.59 28.11
N ILE A 773 21.93 0.49 27.44
CA ILE A 773 20.78 0.52 26.51
C ILE A 773 21.09 1.15 25.14
N ALA A 774 22.36 1.24 24.72
CA ALA A 774 22.77 1.78 23.42
C ALA A 774 22.08 1.07 22.24
N ASN A 775 21.81 -0.23 22.39
CA ASN A 775 21.07 -1.03 21.41
C ASN A 775 19.64 -0.51 21.14
N GLN A 776 19.05 0.32 22.02
CA GLN A 776 17.70 0.89 21.89
C GLN A 776 17.59 2.00 20.84
N ARG A 777 18.71 2.52 20.34
CA ARG A 777 18.78 3.57 19.30
C ARG A 777 18.35 3.08 17.91
N VAL A 778 18.53 1.79 17.62
CA VAL A 778 18.36 1.19 16.28
C VAL A 778 17.27 0.11 16.24
N LYS A 779 16.31 0.14 17.19
CA LYS A 779 15.18 -0.79 17.27
C LYS A 779 14.06 -0.37 16.30
N GLU A 780 12.78 -0.36 16.71
CA GLU A 780 11.66 0.14 15.89
C GLU A 780 11.84 1.61 15.53
N CYS A 781 12.06 2.42 16.54
CA CYS A 781 12.48 3.81 16.45
C CYS A 781 13.76 4.01 17.29
N ASN A 782 14.30 5.22 17.30
CA ASN A 782 15.27 5.60 18.31
C ASN A 782 14.52 5.79 19.63
N ARG A 783 14.40 4.71 20.42
CA ARG A 783 13.58 4.68 21.64
C ARG A 783 14.10 5.64 22.71
N ILE A 784 15.42 5.84 22.81
CA ILE A 784 16.01 6.80 23.76
C ILE A 784 15.55 8.22 23.40
N LYS A 785 15.70 8.61 22.13
CA LYS A 785 15.26 9.92 21.64
C LYS A 785 13.74 10.10 21.77
N ALA A 786 12.97 9.05 21.48
CA ALA A 786 11.52 9.07 21.65
C ALA A 786 11.13 9.33 23.13
N MET A 787 11.76 8.66 24.09
CA MET A 787 11.49 8.92 25.52
C MET A 787 11.84 10.36 25.92
N ILE A 788 12.97 10.90 25.45
CA ILE A 788 13.38 12.29 25.69
C ILE A 788 12.32 13.27 25.17
N ASP A 789 11.95 13.12 23.89
CA ASP A 789 11.04 14.06 23.22
C ASP A 789 9.62 13.99 23.79
N GLN A 790 9.13 12.79 24.13
CA GLN A 790 7.79 12.61 24.67
C GLN A 790 7.71 12.95 26.17
N LEU A 791 8.71 12.65 27.01
CA LEU A 791 8.75 13.08 28.42
C LEU A 791 8.85 14.61 28.55
N ALA A 792 9.55 15.27 27.62
CA ALA A 792 9.62 16.73 27.57
C ALA A 792 8.24 17.38 27.43
N LYS A 793 7.28 16.73 26.74
CA LYS A 793 5.90 17.23 26.62
C LYS A 793 5.16 17.27 27.97
N PHE A 794 5.49 16.37 28.89
CA PHE A 794 4.98 16.38 30.28
C PHE A 794 5.71 17.40 31.18
N GLY A 795 6.73 18.10 30.65
CA GLY A 795 7.55 19.04 31.41
C GLY A 795 8.68 18.39 32.21
N VAL A 796 9.01 17.12 31.92
CA VAL A 796 10.08 16.36 32.57
C VAL A 796 11.37 16.56 31.78
N GLU A 797 12.44 16.94 32.46
CA GLU A 797 13.75 17.15 31.86
C GLU A 797 14.50 15.81 31.77
N THR A 798 15.17 15.58 30.64
CA THR A 798 15.95 14.36 30.41
C THR A 798 17.25 14.70 29.70
N LYS A 799 18.31 13.95 29.97
CA LYS A 799 19.62 14.11 29.32
C LYS A 799 20.03 12.81 28.63
N GLU A 800 20.42 12.90 27.36
CA GLU A 800 20.93 11.75 26.61
C GLU A 800 22.38 11.44 27.02
N LEU A 801 22.70 10.16 27.19
CA LEU A 801 24.05 9.66 27.46
C LEU A 801 24.49 8.73 26.30
N ASP A 802 25.80 8.47 26.19
CA ASP A 802 26.33 7.60 25.12
C ASP A 802 25.64 6.22 25.08
N ASP A 803 25.47 5.61 26.26
CA ASP A 803 24.87 4.28 26.46
C ASP A 803 23.65 4.32 27.40
N GLY A 804 22.86 5.41 27.36
CA GLY A 804 21.78 5.59 28.32
C GLY A 804 21.01 6.91 28.25
N LEU A 805 20.22 7.18 29.29
CA LEU A 805 19.65 8.49 29.56
C LEU A 805 19.54 8.77 31.06
N GLU A 806 19.48 10.05 31.40
CA GLU A 806 19.10 10.55 32.72
C GLU A 806 17.69 11.13 32.67
N VAL A 807 16.91 10.84 33.71
CA VAL A 807 15.57 11.39 33.91
C VAL A 807 15.57 12.15 35.24
N TYR A 808 15.18 13.42 35.20
CA TYR A 808 15.07 14.27 36.38
C TYR A 808 13.63 14.24 36.88
N GLY A 809 13.37 13.41 37.89
CA GLY A 809 12.02 13.19 38.43
C GLY A 809 11.39 14.44 39.03
N LYS A 810 10.08 14.59 38.85
CA LYS A 810 9.26 15.69 39.37
C LYS A 810 8.03 15.19 40.14
N PRO A 811 7.48 16.01 41.07
CA PRO A 811 6.17 15.74 41.67
C PRO A 811 5.07 15.66 40.61
N ILE A 812 4.10 14.76 40.81
CA ILE A 812 2.96 14.54 39.88
C ILE A 812 2.19 15.85 39.63
N SER A 813 2.05 16.70 40.65
CA SER A 813 1.36 18.00 40.57
C SER A 813 2.03 19.02 39.65
N GLU A 814 3.29 18.80 39.26
CA GLU A 814 4.03 19.69 38.35
C GLU A 814 4.04 19.20 36.90
N LEU A 815 3.44 18.04 36.62
CA LEU A 815 3.33 17.53 35.25
C LEU A 815 2.32 18.35 34.45
N LYS A 816 2.60 18.52 33.16
CA LYS A 816 1.64 19.12 32.22
C LYS A 816 0.51 18.13 31.93
N GLU A 817 -0.72 18.61 31.98
CA GLU A 817 -1.93 17.86 31.64
C GLU A 817 -2.32 18.03 30.16
N GLY A 818 -3.18 17.16 29.64
CA GLY A 818 -3.71 17.26 28.26
C GLY A 818 -2.69 16.97 27.16
N VAL A 819 -1.64 16.21 27.48
CA VAL A 819 -0.52 15.95 26.58
C VAL A 819 -0.87 14.89 25.53
N SER A 820 -0.57 15.18 24.26
CA SER A 820 -0.60 14.20 23.16
C SER A 820 0.78 13.57 22.95
N VAL A 821 0.86 12.24 23.08
CA VAL A 821 2.07 11.43 22.92
C VAL A 821 2.06 10.76 21.55
N HIS A 822 3.11 11.01 20.79
CA HIS A 822 3.38 10.31 19.54
C HIS A 822 4.16 9.03 19.85
N CYS A 823 3.67 7.87 19.42
CA CYS A 823 4.22 6.57 19.81
C CYS A 823 5.27 6.04 18.82
N TYR A 824 5.42 6.64 17.64
CA TYR A 824 6.35 6.24 16.58
C TYR A 824 6.14 4.79 16.12
N ASP A 825 4.89 4.34 16.02
CA ASP A 825 4.50 2.95 15.76
C ASP A 825 5.22 1.94 16.69
N ASN A 826 5.44 2.33 17.95
CA ASN A 826 6.18 1.55 18.93
C ASN A 826 5.30 1.17 20.13
N HIS A 827 4.83 -0.08 20.14
CA HIS A 827 4.08 -0.70 21.23
C HIS A 827 4.62 -0.38 22.64
N ARG A 828 5.94 -0.38 22.83
CA ARG A 828 6.53 -0.14 24.16
C ARG A 828 6.41 1.31 24.61
N VAL A 829 6.48 2.26 23.67
CA VAL A 829 6.30 3.68 23.96
C VAL A 829 4.85 3.91 24.38
N ALA A 830 3.88 3.41 23.60
CA ALA A 830 2.46 3.53 23.91
C ALA A 830 2.10 2.94 25.28
N MET A 831 2.55 1.70 25.57
CA MET A 831 2.27 1.07 26.86
C MET A 831 2.98 1.76 28.02
N ALA A 832 4.24 2.20 27.87
CA ALA A 832 4.94 2.94 28.92
C ALA A 832 4.24 4.28 29.25
N PHE A 833 3.89 5.07 28.23
CA PHE A 833 3.16 6.33 28.46
C PHE A 833 1.73 6.12 28.94
N SER A 834 1.11 4.97 28.67
CA SER A 834 -0.18 4.64 29.31
C SER A 834 -0.07 4.48 30.82
N VAL A 835 1.08 4.01 31.35
CA VAL A 835 1.34 3.97 32.79
C VAL A 835 1.42 5.39 33.35
N LEU A 836 2.14 6.30 32.69
CA LEU A 836 2.22 7.70 33.11
C LEU A 836 0.84 8.38 33.04
N GLY A 837 0.03 8.06 32.03
CA GLY A 837 -1.33 8.56 31.86
C GLY A 837 -2.29 8.17 32.98
N THR A 838 -1.97 7.16 33.81
CA THR A 838 -2.79 6.83 34.99
C THR A 838 -2.74 7.92 36.07
N VAL A 839 -1.69 8.74 36.10
CA VAL A 839 -1.53 9.85 37.05
C VAL A 839 -1.51 11.22 36.37
N ALA A 840 -1.14 11.30 35.08
CA ALA A 840 -1.13 12.53 34.29
C ALA A 840 -2.46 12.70 33.54
N ASN A 841 -3.29 13.63 34.00
CA ASN A 841 -4.64 13.84 33.50
C ASN A 841 -4.67 14.26 32.01
N GLY A 842 -5.64 13.73 31.27
CA GLY A 842 -5.86 14.06 29.86
C GLY A 842 -4.80 13.54 28.88
N THR A 843 -4.05 12.51 29.24
CA THR A 843 -3.01 11.93 28.36
C THR A 843 -3.64 11.25 27.14
N ILE A 844 -3.29 11.70 25.94
CA ILE A 844 -3.72 11.12 24.66
C ILE A 844 -2.54 10.39 24.03
N LEU A 845 -2.76 9.17 23.56
CA LEU A 845 -1.78 8.35 22.85
C LEU A 845 -2.26 8.21 21.40
N GLU A 846 -1.49 8.75 20.45
CA GLU A 846 -1.92 8.95 19.07
C GLU A 846 -2.15 7.66 18.29
N GLU A 847 -1.37 6.61 18.56
CA GLU A 847 -1.35 5.38 17.75
C GLU A 847 -1.84 4.18 18.57
N LYS A 848 -3.16 4.08 18.81
CA LYS A 848 -3.77 3.04 19.67
C LYS A 848 -3.39 1.62 19.24
N ARG A 849 -3.34 1.35 17.92
CA ARG A 849 -3.13 0.00 17.37
C ARG A 849 -1.70 -0.51 17.46
N CYS A 850 -0.71 0.35 17.73
CA CYS A 850 0.69 -0.09 17.72
C CYS A 850 0.99 -1.16 18.79
N ILE A 851 0.17 -1.27 19.84
CA ILE A 851 0.28 -2.29 20.90
C ILE A 851 0.01 -3.71 20.42
N GLU A 852 -0.71 -3.90 19.30
CA GLU A 852 -1.11 -5.21 18.75
C GLU A 852 0.11 -6.10 18.47
N LYS A 853 1.29 -5.51 18.34
CA LYS A 853 2.56 -6.21 18.15
C LYS A 853 2.96 -7.14 19.29
N THR A 854 2.60 -6.80 20.54
CA THR A 854 3.00 -7.58 21.73
C THR A 854 1.86 -7.84 22.71
N TRP A 855 0.91 -6.92 22.83
CA TRP A 855 -0.22 -7.08 23.74
C TRP A 855 -1.47 -6.40 23.16
N PRO A 856 -2.19 -7.06 22.24
CA PRO A 856 -3.39 -6.48 21.62
C PRO A 856 -4.47 -6.05 22.63
N ASN A 857 -4.61 -6.82 23.72
CA ASN A 857 -5.65 -6.62 24.72
C ASN A 857 -5.28 -5.57 25.77
N TRP A 858 -4.16 -4.83 25.64
CA TRP A 858 -3.66 -3.96 26.72
C TRP A 858 -4.70 -2.91 27.15
N TRP A 859 -5.37 -2.24 26.20
CA TRP A 859 -6.40 -1.23 26.52
C TRP A 859 -7.62 -1.81 27.23
N ASP A 860 -7.94 -3.07 26.95
CA ASP A 860 -9.06 -3.77 27.55
C ASP A 860 -8.68 -4.35 28.91
N ASP A 861 -7.46 -4.84 29.08
CA ASP A 861 -6.92 -5.28 30.36
C ASP A 861 -6.76 -4.08 31.32
N LEU A 862 -6.35 -2.91 30.81
CA LEU A 862 -6.23 -1.68 31.59
C LEU A 862 -7.60 -1.23 32.15
N GLN A 863 -8.65 -1.29 31.34
CA GLN A 863 -10.01 -0.92 31.76
C GLN A 863 -10.73 -2.02 32.52
N ASN A 864 -10.81 -3.22 31.94
CA ASN A 864 -11.63 -4.31 32.45
C ASN A 864 -10.97 -5.10 33.57
N LYS A 865 -9.62 -5.22 33.63
CA LYS A 865 -8.94 -5.97 34.69
C LYS A 865 -8.35 -5.06 35.76
N ILE A 866 -7.62 -4.02 35.37
CA ILE A 866 -6.96 -3.09 36.30
C ILE A 866 -7.96 -2.05 36.83
N GLY A 867 -8.90 -1.60 36.00
CA GLY A 867 -9.95 -0.67 36.41
C GLY A 867 -9.59 0.81 36.23
N VAL A 868 -8.79 1.13 35.21
CA VAL A 868 -8.48 2.50 34.76
C VAL A 868 -9.26 2.79 33.49
N ASP A 869 -10.04 3.87 33.46
CA ASP A 869 -10.89 4.19 32.31
C ASP A 869 -10.10 4.63 31.07
N VAL A 870 -10.58 4.20 29.91
CA VAL A 870 -9.94 4.40 28.61
C VAL A 870 -10.99 4.80 27.58
N GLU A 871 -10.76 5.93 26.90
CA GLU A 871 -11.68 6.50 25.92
C GLU A 871 -11.05 6.55 24.53
N GLY A 872 -11.86 6.32 23.48
CA GLY A 872 -11.42 6.57 22.10
C GLY A 872 -11.47 8.05 21.77
N VAL A 873 -10.40 8.58 21.17
CA VAL A 873 -10.34 9.98 20.75
C VAL A 873 -9.96 10.06 19.28
N GLU A 874 -10.65 10.93 18.55
CA GLU A 874 -10.28 11.28 17.19
C GLU A 874 -9.23 12.40 17.25
N LEU A 875 -8.10 12.20 16.59
CA LEU A 875 -7.09 13.25 16.49
C LEU A 875 -7.68 14.34 15.59
N LEU A 876 -7.88 15.53 16.15
CA LEU A 876 -8.20 16.70 15.32
C LEU A 876 -7.05 16.85 14.34
N THR A 877 -7.31 16.65 13.05
CA THR A 877 -6.43 17.12 11.98
C THR A 877 -6.35 18.63 12.15
N ALA A 878 -5.31 19.12 12.83
CA ALA A 878 -5.15 20.52 13.10
C ALA A 878 -5.07 21.29 11.78
N GLU A 879 -6.08 22.10 11.48
CA GLU A 879 -5.99 23.21 10.50
C GLU A 879 -5.14 24.39 11.04
N SER A 880 -4.37 24.19 12.12
CA SER A 880 -3.51 25.23 12.68
C SER A 880 -2.22 24.63 13.26
N GLY A 881 -1.09 24.95 12.62
CA GLY A 881 0.25 24.67 13.14
C GLY A 881 0.79 23.29 12.74
N ALA A 882 1.66 23.30 11.74
CA ALA A 882 2.40 22.15 11.24
C ALA A 882 3.01 21.29 12.37
N SER A 883 2.45 20.11 12.60
CA SER A 883 3.10 19.02 13.32
C SER A 883 4.09 18.33 12.36
N ALA A 884 5.35 18.26 12.78
CA ALA A 884 6.48 17.78 11.98
C ALA A 884 6.53 16.24 11.96
N SER A 885 5.64 15.57 11.22
CA SER A 885 5.83 14.17 10.79
C SER A 885 4.79 13.62 9.80
N THR A 886 3.99 14.45 9.14
CA THR A 886 3.11 13.98 8.03
C THR A 886 3.80 14.17 6.67
N PRO A 887 3.79 13.20 5.73
CA PRO A 887 4.51 13.32 4.45
C PRO A 887 4.07 14.51 3.57
N ALA A 888 2.88 15.07 3.82
CA ALA A 888 2.39 16.24 3.09
C ALA A 888 3.22 17.51 3.34
N ASN A 889 3.80 17.68 4.55
CA ASN A 889 4.66 18.84 4.85
C ASN A 889 6.13 18.63 4.44
N ALA A 890 6.61 17.38 4.40
CA ALA A 890 7.98 17.10 3.97
C ALA A 890 8.21 17.45 2.49
N ALA A 891 7.20 17.21 1.63
CA ALA A 891 7.24 17.56 0.22
C ALA A 891 7.31 19.08 -0.02
N ALA A 892 6.65 19.88 0.81
CA ALA A 892 6.67 21.35 0.67
C ALA A 892 8.01 21.99 1.07
N SER A 893 8.80 21.27 1.86
CA SER A 893 10.14 21.66 2.29
C SER A 893 11.26 20.90 1.59
N ALA A 894 10.97 20.03 0.62
CA ALA A 894 11.99 19.21 -0.04
C ALA A 894 12.98 20.09 -0.81
N SER A 895 14.27 19.75 -0.77
CA SER A 895 15.30 20.52 -1.48
C SER A 895 15.10 20.47 -3.00
N VAL A 896 15.24 21.62 -3.68
CA VAL A 896 15.18 21.72 -5.15
C VAL A 896 16.55 21.39 -5.73
N ILE A 897 16.60 20.52 -6.74
CA ILE A 897 17.84 20.16 -7.44
C ILE A 897 17.78 20.67 -8.88
N ILE A 898 18.77 21.46 -9.28
CA ILE A 898 18.89 22.05 -10.61
C ILE A 898 19.99 21.32 -11.38
N ILE A 899 19.61 20.73 -12.52
CA ILE A 899 20.50 19.99 -13.42
C ILE A 899 20.60 20.69 -14.79
N GLY A 900 21.64 20.36 -15.56
CA GLY A 900 21.88 20.88 -16.92
C GLY A 900 23.34 21.28 -17.16
N MET A 901 23.67 21.75 -18.36
CA MET A 901 25.06 22.09 -18.73
C MET A 901 25.52 23.43 -18.14
N ARG A 902 26.83 23.62 -17.95
CA ARG A 902 27.39 24.92 -17.53
C ARG A 902 27.07 25.96 -18.61
N GLY A 903 26.69 27.17 -18.19
CA GLY A 903 26.29 28.25 -19.11
C GLY A 903 24.81 28.26 -19.51
N SER A 904 23.99 27.28 -19.10
CA SER A 904 22.54 27.26 -19.37
C SER A 904 21.71 28.13 -18.41
N GLY A 905 22.35 28.94 -17.56
CA GLY A 905 21.66 29.79 -16.57
C GLY A 905 21.34 29.13 -15.23
N LYS A 906 21.88 27.93 -14.93
CA LYS A 906 21.60 27.19 -13.68
C LYS A 906 21.87 27.97 -12.40
N THR A 907 23.07 28.55 -12.28
CA THR A 907 23.47 29.31 -11.09
C THR A 907 22.55 30.51 -10.88
N TYR A 908 22.23 31.24 -11.96
CA TYR A 908 21.31 32.38 -11.92
C TYR A 908 19.89 31.98 -11.48
N ILE A 909 19.33 30.90 -12.04
CA ILE A 909 18.02 30.38 -11.62
C ILE A 909 18.06 29.86 -10.18
N GLY A 910 19.14 29.21 -9.78
CA GLY A 910 19.33 28.70 -8.42
C GLY A 910 19.38 29.81 -7.37
N GLU A 911 20.18 30.85 -7.61
CA GLU A 911 20.24 32.04 -6.75
C GLU A 911 18.88 32.75 -6.68
N LEU A 912 18.24 32.96 -7.83
CA LEU A 912 16.92 33.59 -7.90
C LEU A 912 15.86 32.79 -7.14
N THR A 913 15.85 31.46 -7.30
CA THR A 913 14.94 30.54 -6.60
C THR A 913 15.19 30.55 -5.09
N SER A 914 16.46 30.54 -4.67
CA SER A 914 16.83 30.61 -3.26
C SER A 914 16.33 31.90 -2.60
N SER A 915 16.44 33.04 -3.31
CA SER A 915 15.93 34.33 -2.86
C SER A 915 14.40 34.36 -2.77
N ILE A 916 13.70 33.69 -3.69
CA ILE A 916 12.23 33.63 -3.72
C ILE A 916 11.67 32.73 -2.61
N LEU A 917 12.28 31.57 -2.38
CA LEU A 917 11.81 30.58 -1.39
C LEU A 917 12.33 30.85 0.02
N GLY A 918 13.33 31.73 0.17
CA GLY A 918 14.03 31.96 1.44
C GLY A 918 14.89 30.78 1.87
N TRP A 919 15.39 29.99 0.90
CA TRP A 919 16.15 28.76 1.12
C TRP A 919 17.65 28.99 0.87
N LYS A 920 18.50 28.08 1.36
CA LYS A 920 19.95 28.20 1.17
C LYS A 920 20.35 27.67 -0.21
N PHE A 921 21.07 28.49 -0.99
CA PHE A 921 21.67 28.06 -2.26
C PHE A 921 23.00 27.33 -2.02
N LEU A 922 23.20 26.21 -2.70
CA LEU A 922 24.45 25.45 -2.71
C LEU A 922 24.82 25.13 -4.15
N ASP A 923 26.02 25.51 -4.59
CA ASP A 923 26.57 25.10 -5.88
C ASP A 923 27.52 23.92 -5.65
N ALA A 924 27.19 22.75 -6.21
CA ALA A 924 27.96 21.53 -5.99
C ALA A 924 29.39 21.65 -6.54
N ASP A 925 29.60 22.42 -7.61
CA ASP A 925 30.92 22.69 -8.17
C ASP A 925 31.78 23.53 -7.19
N ALA A 926 31.18 24.50 -6.50
CA ALA A 926 31.87 25.32 -5.49
C ALA A 926 32.15 24.52 -4.20
N VAL A 927 31.20 23.69 -3.77
CA VAL A 927 31.39 22.78 -2.62
C VAL A 927 32.48 21.74 -2.92
N PHE A 928 32.59 21.30 -4.18
CA PHE A 928 33.65 20.43 -4.66
C PHE A 928 35.03 21.09 -4.54
N GLU A 929 35.15 22.33 -5.01
CA GLU A 929 36.39 23.12 -4.92
C GLU A 929 36.82 23.40 -3.47
N GLU A 930 35.88 23.56 -2.54
CA GLU A 930 36.16 23.86 -1.13
C GLU A 930 36.54 22.62 -0.31
N LYS A 931 35.88 21.46 -0.53
CA LYS A 931 36.08 20.24 0.27
C LYS A 931 37.20 19.32 -0.20
N HIS A 932 37.54 19.29 -1.49
CA HIS A 932 38.45 18.27 -2.03
C HIS A 932 39.47 18.82 -3.04
N GLN A 933 40.76 18.52 -2.80
CA GLN A 933 41.81 18.63 -3.83
C GLN A 933 41.73 17.41 -4.75
N ILE A 934 41.43 17.64 -6.04
CA ILE A 934 41.47 16.74 -7.22
C ILE A 934 41.41 15.22 -6.94
N GLY A 935 40.30 14.56 -7.34
CA GLY A 935 40.28 13.09 -7.55
C GLY A 935 39.09 12.29 -6.99
N VAL A 936 38.05 12.92 -6.40
CA VAL A 936 36.88 12.21 -5.85
C VAL A 936 35.76 12.09 -6.90
N PRO A 937 35.08 10.93 -7.04
CA PRO A 937 33.94 10.77 -7.95
C PRO A 937 32.75 11.68 -7.56
N GLU A 938 32.19 12.43 -8.51
CA GLU A 938 31.05 13.36 -8.29
C GLU A 938 29.81 12.68 -7.66
N THR A 939 29.67 11.36 -7.82
CA THR A 939 28.54 10.57 -7.29
C THR A 939 28.52 10.50 -5.76
N ASP A 940 29.68 10.44 -5.10
CA ASP A 940 29.74 10.33 -3.63
C ASP A 940 29.38 11.66 -2.96
N ILE A 941 29.71 12.77 -3.62
CA ILE A 941 29.35 14.13 -3.17
C ILE A 941 27.85 14.39 -3.36
N LEU A 942 27.28 13.93 -4.47
CA LEU A 942 25.82 13.94 -4.64
C LEU A 942 25.12 13.18 -3.50
N ARG A 943 25.66 12.03 -3.09
CA ARG A 943 25.12 11.25 -1.96
C ARG A 943 25.23 12.01 -0.63
N ASP A 944 26.36 12.68 -0.38
CA ASP A 944 26.59 13.49 0.83
C ASP A 944 25.65 14.71 0.88
N LEU A 945 25.52 15.43 -0.24
CA LEU A 945 24.65 16.61 -0.36
C LEU A 945 23.18 16.25 -0.15
N LEU A 946 22.71 15.15 -0.75
CA LEU A 946 21.34 14.65 -0.60
C LEU A 946 21.05 14.17 0.84
N SER A 947 22.03 13.56 1.51
CA SER A 947 21.86 13.02 2.86
C SER A 947 21.88 14.12 3.92
N ASN A 948 22.75 15.11 3.78
CA ASN A 948 22.91 16.19 4.76
C ASN A 948 21.91 17.34 4.56
N ASN A 949 21.41 17.56 3.33
CA ASN A 949 20.53 18.68 2.99
C ASN A 949 19.22 18.23 2.32
N PRO A 950 18.42 17.34 2.95
CA PRO A 950 17.22 16.78 2.32
C PRO A 950 16.07 17.80 2.18
N THR A 951 16.07 18.88 2.98
CA THR A 951 14.99 19.88 3.01
C THR A 951 15.54 21.31 3.07
N GLY A 952 14.83 22.27 2.48
CA GLY A 952 15.07 23.71 2.64
C GLY A 952 16.30 24.26 1.89
N HIS A 953 16.79 23.54 0.87
CA HIS A 953 17.95 23.94 0.08
C HIS A 953 17.64 23.98 -1.41
N VAL A 954 18.37 24.82 -2.15
CA VAL A 954 18.41 24.83 -3.62
C VAL A 954 19.82 24.43 -4.04
N ILE A 955 19.95 23.27 -4.68
CA ILE A 955 21.24 22.66 -5.00
C ILE A 955 21.44 22.67 -6.52
N SER A 956 22.46 23.38 -7.00
CA SER A 956 22.91 23.33 -8.40
C SER A 956 23.94 22.23 -8.57
N LEU A 957 23.75 21.32 -9.52
CA LEU A 957 24.69 20.23 -9.81
C LEU A 957 25.58 20.51 -11.02
N GLY A 958 26.77 19.89 -11.04
CA GLY A 958 27.73 19.96 -12.14
C GLY A 958 27.17 19.43 -13.46
N GLY A 959 27.70 19.94 -14.58
CA GLY A 959 27.17 19.65 -15.93
C GLY A 959 27.24 18.17 -16.34
N GLY A 960 28.26 17.45 -15.87
CA GLY A 960 28.52 16.04 -16.22
C GLY A 960 27.83 15.02 -15.30
N ILE A 961 27.11 15.46 -14.26
CA ILE A 961 26.56 14.55 -13.23
C ILE A 961 25.61 13.49 -13.81
N VAL A 962 24.94 13.82 -14.92
CA VAL A 962 23.98 12.94 -15.61
C VAL A 962 24.66 11.85 -16.45
N GLU A 963 25.97 11.94 -16.71
CA GLU A 963 26.70 10.96 -17.53
C GLU A 963 27.01 9.67 -16.75
N THR A 964 27.09 9.76 -15.42
CA THR A 964 27.39 8.61 -14.54
C THR A 964 26.10 7.81 -14.22
N PRO A 965 26.03 6.50 -14.53
CA PRO A 965 24.85 5.67 -14.25
C PRO A 965 24.41 5.71 -12.77
N ALA A 966 25.37 5.61 -11.84
CA ALA A 966 25.10 5.63 -10.40
C ALA A 966 24.51 6.98 -9.93
N ALA A 967 24.93 8.10 -10.52
CA ALA A 967 24.37 9.41 -10.21
C ALA A 967 22.95 9.58 -10.79
N ARG A 968 22.67 9.03 -11.98
CA ARG A 968 21.30 8.98 -12.53
C ARG A 968 20.37 8.16 -11.63
N ASP A 969 20.84 7.06 -11.08
CA ASP A 969 20.04 6.22 -10.19
C ASP A 969 19.73 6.94 -8.86
N LEU A 970 20.68 7.74 -8.33
CA LEU A 970 20.43 8.61 -7.17
C LEU A 970 19.41 9.71 -7.46
N LEU A 971 19.41 10.30 -8.66
CA LEU A 971 18.46 11.34 -9.08
C LEU A 971 17.05 10.82 -9.40
N LYS A 972 16.90 9.51 -9.64
CA LYS A 972 15.60 8.85 -9.92
C LYS A 972 14.80 8.49 -8.66
N VAL A 973 15.39 8.61 -7.46
CA VAL A 973 14.72 8.26 -6.19
C VAL A 973 13.66 9.33 -5.86
N PRO A 974 12.41 8.95 -5.48
CA PRO A 974 11.24 9.84 -5.41
C PRO A 974 11.28 10.96 -4.35
N SER A 975 12.37 11.09 -3.59
CA SER A 975 12.62 12.18 -2.63
C SER A 975 13.19 13.45 -3.27
N VAL A 976 13.44 13.44 -4.58
CA VAL A 976 13.96 14.55 -5.38
C VAL A 976 12.91 14.88 -6.43
N ALA A 977 12.58 16.16 -6.65
CA ALA A 977 11.84 16.59 -7.83
C ALA A 977 12.85 16.92 -8.94
N PRO A 978 13.23 15.97 -9.83
CA PRO A 978 14.07 16.30 -10.96
C PRO A 978 13.28 17.17 -11.95
N LEU A 979 13.80 18.36 -12.26
CA LEU A 979 13.44 19.04 -13.49
C LEU A 979 14.02 18.23 -14.66
N SER A 980 13.11 17.49 -15.32
CA SER A 980 13.31 16.70 -16.55
C SER A 980 13.93 15.30 -16.40
N THR A 981 13.08 14.28 -16.43
CA THR A 981 13.46 12.91 -16.77
C THR A 981 12.61 12.43 -17.94
N SER A 982 13.09 12.66 -19.16
CA SER A 982 12.72 11.84 -20.32
C SER A 982 13.88 11.84 -21.32
N GLU A 983 14.56 10.70 -21.44
CA GLU A 983 15.63 10.44 -22.43
C GLU A 983 15.28 10.76 -23.91
N PRO A 984 14.01 10.82 -24.38
CA PRO A 984 13.74 11.23 -25.76
C PRO A 984 13.98 12.72 -26.03
N TRP A 985 13.95 13.58 -25.00
CA TRP A 985 13.87 15.03 -25.20
C TRP A 985 15.22 15.68 -25.55
N PHE A 986 16.34 15.07 -25.11
CA PHE A 986 17.69 15.55 -25.42
C PHE A 986 18.04 15.39 -26.90
N ALA A 987 17.57 14.31 -27.54
CA ALA A 987 17.75 14.11 -28.98
C ALA A 987 16.88 15.05 -29.83
N GLU A 988 15.68 15.40 -29.36
CA GLU A 988 14.81 16.37 -30.04
C GLU A 988 15.31 17.82 -29.88
N CYS A 989 15.78 18.22 -28.68
CA CYS A 989 16.14 19.62 -28.40
C CYS A 989 17.49 20.07 -28.98
N CYS A 990 18.41 19.16 -29.29
CA CYS A 990 19.66 19.52 -29.98
C CYS A 990 19.44 20.08 -31.40
N SER A 991 18.22 19.97 -31.94
CA SER A 991 17.85 20.50 -33.25
C SER A 991 16.99 21.78 -33.20
N TYR A 992 16.61 22.27 -32.02
CA TYR A 992 15.86 23.50 -31.86
C TYR A 992 16.74 24.60 -31.26
N MET A 993 16.99 25.65 -32.04
CA MET A 993 17.50 26.90 -31.51
C MET A 993 16.38 27.53 -30.68
N PHE A 994 16.50 27.50 -29.35
CA PHE A 994 15.67 28.32 -28.47
C PHE A 994 16.00 29.79 -28.74
N VAL A 995 15.24 30.42 -29.62
CA VAL A 995 15.26 31.87 -29.77
C VAL A 995 14.50 32.44 -28.59
N ASN A 996 15.23 32.95 -27.62
CA ASN A 996 14.66 33.78 -26.57
C ASN A 996 14.13 35.07 -27.23
N TYR A 997 12.81 35.24 -27.26
CA TYR A 997 12.15 36.48 -27.73
C TYR A 997 12.10 37.57 -26.66
N THR A 998 12.96 37.54 -25.63
CA THR A 998 13.30 38.76 -24.89
C THR A 998 14.39 39.51 -25.65
N GLY A 999 13.99 40.51 -26.43
CA GLY A 999 14.93 41.37 -27.14
C GLY A 999 15.98 42.00 -26.21
N VAL A 1000 17.23 41.99 -26.69
CA VAL A 1000 18.37 42.83 -26.28
C VAL A 1000 18.86 42.68 -24.83
N LEU A 1001 19.83 41.79 -24.64
CA LEU A 1001 20.91 41.98 -23.66
C LEU A 1001 22.25 41.98 -24.40
N THR A 1002 22.49 43.05 -25.16
CA THR A 1002 23.84 43.44 -25.57
C THR A 1002 24.32 44.57 -24.67
N SER A 1003 25.53 44.38 -24.14
CA SER A 1003 26.42 45.34 -23.47
C SER A 1003 26.01 45.95 -22.12
N VAL A 1004 26.77 45.55 -21.09
CA VAL A 1004 27.30 46.31 -19.95
C VAL A 1004 27.03 47.83 -19.99
N GLY A 1005 26.31 48.37 -18.99
CA GLY A 1005 26.23 49.81 -18.73
C GLY A 1005 25.13 50.18 -17.73
N GLU A 1006 25.50 50.96 -16.70
CA GLU A 1006 24.64 51.49 -15.62
C GLU A 1006 23.37 52.24 -16.10
N PRO A 1007 22.31 52.32 -15.28
CA PRO A 1007 21.07 52.98 -15.67
C PRO A 1007 21.21 54.50 -15.60
N LYS A 1008 21.23 55.16 -16.77
CA LYS A 1008 20.97 56.61 -16.86
C LYS A 1008 19.51 56.86 -17.25
N THR A 1009 18.86 57.64 -16.41
CA THR A 1009 17.53 58.24 -16.61
C THR A 1009 17.56 59.26 -17.74
N THR A 1010 16.74 59.07 -18.78
CA THR A 1010 16.24 60.16 -19.63
C THR A 1010 14.86 59.82 -20.19
N ASN A 1011 13.89 60.68 -19.92
CA ASN A 1011 12.60 60.74 -20.60
C ASN A 1011 12.82 61.05 -22.09
N THR A 1012 12.14 60.32 -22.97
CA THR A 1012 11.61 60.87 -24.24
C THR A 1012 10.54 59.93 -24.81
N GLU A 1013 9.50 60.59 -25.32
CA GLU A 1013 8.29 60.06 -25.95
C GLU A 1013 8.61 59.19 -27.17
N ASN A 1014 8.12 57.95 -27.17
CA ASN A 1014 7.48 57.27 -28.30
C ASN A 1014 7.14 55.83 -27.87
N GLY A 1015 5.87 55.44 -28.07
CA GLY A 1015 5.28 54.21 -27.55
C GLY A 1015 5.89 52.92 -28.09
N ALA A 1016 6.96 52.46 -27.46
CA ALA A 1016 7.40 51.07 -27.47
C ALA A 1016 7.17 50.52 -26.05
N THR A 1017 6.26 49.56 -25.91
CA THR A 1017 5.99 48.84 -24.66
C THR A 1017 7.26 48.14 -24.19
N THR A 1018 7.93 48.76 -23.23
CA THR A 1018 9.04 48.16 -22.48
C THR A 1018 8.44 47.07 -21.59
N LEU A 1019 8.83 45.81 -21.77
CA LEU A 1019 8.48 44.73 -20.86
C LEU A 1019 8.98 45.08 -19.45
N GLN A 1020 8.06 45.06 -18.47
CA GLN A 1020 8.34 45.37 -17.08
C GLN A 1020 9.49 44.49 -16.52
N PRO A 1021 10.51 45.06 -15.84
CA PRO A 1021 11.65 44.31 -15.29
C PRO A 1021 11.29 43.15 -14.34
N ASN A 1022 10.07 43.15 -13.79
CA ASN A 1022 9.61 42.17 -12.81
C ASN A 1022 8.93 40.92 -13.41
N GLY A 1023 8.63 40.87 -14.71
CA GLY A 1023 7.85 39.78 -15.31
C GLY A 1023 8.53 38.40 -15.20
N PHE A 1024 9.83 38.33 -15.49
CA PHE A 1024 10.60 37.09 -15.40
C PHE A 1024 10.69 36.56 -13.96
N ARG A 1025 10.96 37.45 -13.00
CA ARG A 1025 11.04 37.09 -11.58
C ARG A 1025 9.70 36.56 -11.06
N ASN A 1026 8.60 37.20 -11.45
CA ASN A 1026 7.25 36.80 -11.05
C ASN A 1026 6.85 35.41 -11.60
N GLU A 1027 7.24 35.09 -12.83
CA GLU A 1027 6.99 33.75 -13.41
C GLU A 1027 7.84 32.66 -12.76
N VAL A 1028 9.13 32.95 -12.50
CA VAL A 1028 10.00 32.05 -11.72
C VAL A 1028 9.41 31.85 -10.32
N GLU A 1029 8.91 32.91 -9.68
CA GLU A 1029 8.25 32.84 -8.38
C GLU A 1029 6.99 31.98 -8.42
N ARG A 1030 6.11 32.20 -9.40
CA ARG A 1030 4.88 31.42 -9.58
C ARG A 1030 5.20 29.94 -9.80
N PHE A 1031 6.18 29.63 -10.65
CA PHE A 1031 6.58 28.27 -10.94
C PHE A 1031 7.17 27.58 -9.71
N PHE A 1032 8.18 28.19 -9.07
CA PHE A 1032 8.86 27.56 -7.93
C PHE A 1032 7.98 27.47 -6.68
N LYS A 1033 7.12 28.45 -6.39
CA LYS A 1033 6.15 28.33 -5.30
C LYS A 1033 5.06 27.29 -5.56
N HIS A 1034 4.73 27.02 -6.82
CA HIS A 1034 3.81 25.96 -7.19
C HIS A 1034 4.44 24.57 -7.03
N ILE A 1035 5.63 24.33 -7.60
CA ILE A 1035 6.29 23.00 -7.53
C ILE A 1035 6.73 22.64 -6.11
N THR A 1036 7.05 23.64 -5.28
CA THR A 1036 7.38 23.44 -3.85
C THR A 1036 6.15 23.43 -2.97
N GLY A 1037 4.93 23.59 -3.52
CA GLY A 1037 3.70 23.59 -2.72
C GLY A 1037 3.54 24.74 -1.73
N GLN A 1038 4.47 25.72 -1.66
CA GLN A 1038 4.33 26.91 -0.80
C GLN A 1038 3.12 27.78 -1.21
N ARG A 1039 2.85 27.88 -2.51
CA ARG A 1039 1.67 28.55 -3.06
C ARG A 1039 1.19 27.77 -4.30
N PRO A 1040 0.43 26.68 -4.11
CA PRO A 1040 -0.07 25.91 -5.25
C PRO A 1040 -1.04 26.76 -6.07
N ASN A 1041 -1.02 26.62 -7.39
CA ASN A 1041 -1.91 27.31 -8.33
C ASN A 1041 -3.34 26.72 -8.28
N LEU A 1042 -3.96 26.69 -7.11
CA LEU A 1042 -5.32 26.20 -6.88
C LEU A 1042 -6.29 27.38 -6.73
N VAL A 1043 -7.45 27.26 -7.35
CA VAL A 1043 -8.55 28.22 -7.17
C VAL A 1043 -9.26 27.93 -5.85
N SER A 1044 -9.52 28.94 -5.03
CA SER A 1044 -10.24 28.78 -3.76
C SER A 1044 -11.69 28.34 -4.04
N THR A 1045 -12.08 27.17 -3.53
CA THR A 1045 -13.42 26.58 -3.67
C THR A 1045 -14.26 26.71 -2.39
N SER A 1046 -13.92 27.62 -1.47
CA SER A 1046 -14.69 27.85 -0.23
C SER A 1046 -16.15 28.18 -0.52
N ALA A 1047 -17.07 27.85 0.40
CA ALA A 1047 -18.51 28.10 0.25
C ALA A 1047 -18.88 29.58 -0.01
N ASP A 1048 -18.01 30.51 0.37
CA ASP A 1048 -18.13 31.96 0.11
C ASP A 1048 -17.47 32.43 -1.21
N ALA A 1049 -16.95 31.53 -2.04
CA ALA A 1049 -16.22 31.89 -3.25
C ALA A 1049 -17.15 32.24 -4.42
N ARG A 1050 -16.82 33.34 -5.12
CA ARG A 1050 -17.39 33.72 -6.42
C ARG A 1050 -17.32 32.55 -7.43
N ARG A 1051 -18.24 32.52 -8.41
CA ARG A 1051 -18.18 31.58 -9.54
C ARG A 1051 -16.79 31.63 -10.17
N SER A 1052 -16.15 30.47 -10.29
CA SER A 1052 -14.83 30.34 -10.92
C SER A 1052 -14.95 30.00 -12.40
N TYR A 1053 -14.07 30.55 -13.23
CA TYR A 1053 -14.04 30.33 -14.66
C TYR A 1053 -12.63 29.96 -15.13
N PHE A 1054 -12.51 29.17 -16.20
CA PHE A 1054 -11.25 29.05 -16.93
C PHE A 1054 -11.49 29.35 -18.41
N LEU A 1055 -10.52 30.01 -19.05
CA LEU A 1055 -10.59 30.36 -20.46
C LEU A 1055 -9.91 29.29 -21.31
N SER A 1056 -10.67 28.59 -22.15
CA SER A 1056 -10.13 27.66 -23.14
C SER A 1056 -9.61 28.42 -24.37
N LEU A 1057 -8.29 28.47 -24.53
CA LEU A 1057 -7.67 29.04 -25.72
C LEU A 1057 -7.80 28.08 -26.90
N THR A 1058 -8.50 28.53 -27.94
CA THR A 1058 -8.68 27.77 -29.19
C THR A 1058 -7.76 28.24 -30.32
N TYR A 1059 -6.74 29.03 -29.99
CA TYR A 1059 -5.81 29.56 -30.97
C TYR A 1059 -4.91 28.45 -31.54
N PRO A 1060 -4.71 28.39 -32.86
CA PRO A 1060 -3.77 27.46 -33.48
C PRO A 1060 -2.29 27.82 -33.22
N ASP A 1061 -2.04 29.07 -32.84
CA ASP A 1061 -0.78 29.66 -32.40
C ASP A 1061 -1.12 30.78 -31.40
N ILE A 1062 -0.55 30.75 -30.20
CA ILE A 1062 -0.85 31.71 -29.13
C ILE A 1062 -0.14 33.05 -29.32
N THR A 1063 0.89 33.13 -30.17
CA THR A 1063 1.71 34.33 -30.39
C THR A 1063 0.90 35.60 -30.71
N PRO A 1064 -0.14 35.55 -31.58
CA PRO A 1064 -0.97 36.71 -31.87
C PRO A 1064 -1.87 37.15 -30.69
N ALA A 1065 -2.15 36.25 -29.75
CA ALA A 1065 -2.99 36.51 -28.58
C ALA A 1065 -2.20 37.10 -27.40
N LEU A 1066 -0.87 36.93 -27.36
CA LEU A 1066 0.01 37.41 -26.27
C LEU A 1066 -0.22 38.88 -25.86
N PRO A 1067 -0.37 39.84 -26.80
CA PRO A 1067 -0.62 41.24 -26.44
C PRO A 1067 -1.97 41.50 -25.77
N PHE A 1068 -2.93 40.58 -25.91
CA PHE A 1068 -4.30 40.70 -25.40
C PHE A 1068 -4.58 39.75 -24.23
N MET A 1069 -3.58 39.03 -23.72
CA MET A 1069 -3.78 38.00 -22.70
C MET A 1069 -4.38 38.54 -21.41
N ASP A 1070 -3.98 39.73 -20.96
CA ASP A 1070 -4.53 40.36 -19.76
C ASP A 1070 -6.01 40.72 -19.93
N GLU A 1071 -6.43 41.12 -21.14
CA GLU A 1071 -7.83 41.41 -21.47
C GLU A 1071 -8.66 40.13 -21.59
N LEU A 1072 -8.13 39.13 -22.29
CA LEU A 1072 -8.76 37.82 -22.47
C LEU A 1072 -9.00 37.11 -21.13
N THR A 1073 -8.11 37.31 -20.15
CA THR A 1073 -8.10 36.58 -18.88
C THR A 1073 -8.72 37.36 -17.72
N ALA A 1074 -9.20 38.59 -17.94
CA ALA A 1074 -9.67 39.52 -16.91
C ALA A 1074 -10.79 39.00 -15.98
N ARG A 1075 -11.46 37.89 -16.33
CA ARG A 1075 -12.50 37.23 -15.52
C ARG A 1075 -12.32 35.72 -15.40
N ALA A 1076 -11.18 35.18 -15.83
CA ALA A 1076 -10.86 33.76 -15.75
C ALA A 1076 -9.87 33.54 -14.59
N ASP A 1077 -10.15 32.55 -13.75
CA ASP A 1077 -9.26 32.13 -12.66
C ASP A 1077 -8.16 31.18 -13.17
N ALA A 1078 -8.34 30.58 -14.37
CA ALA A 1078 -7.33 29.78 -15.05
C ALA A 1078 -7.43 29.89 -16.58
N ILE A 1079 -6.40 29.40 -17.28
CA ILE A 1079 -6.33 29.34 -18.74
C ILE A 1079 -6.10 27.88 -19.13
N GLU A 1080 -6.97 27.33 -19.96
CA GLU A 1080 -6.77 26.03 -20.60
C GLU A 1080 -6.12 26.26 -21.96
N LEU A 1081 -4.86 25.84 -22.11
CA LEU A 1081 -4.21 25.75 -23.41
C LEU A 1081 -4.61 24.42 -24.08
N ARG A 1082 -5.48 24.47 -25.07
CA ARG A 1082 -5.92 23.28 -25.84
C ARG A 1082 -4.83 22.84 -26.80
N VAL A 1083 -3.91 22.03 -26.31
CA VAL A 1083 -2.75 21.52 -27.08
C VAL A 1083 -3.19 20.77 -28.34
N ASP A 1084 -4.36 20.13 -28.33
CA ASP A 1084 -4.96 19.47 -29.50
C ASP A 1084 -5.34 20.44 -30.63
N LEU A 1085 -5.59 21.72 -30.30
CA LEU A 1085 -5.93 22.77 -31.25
C LEU A 1085 -4.71 23.57 -31.73
N LEU A 1086 -3.58 23.45 -31.03
CA LEU A 1086 -2.30 23.99 -31.49
C LEU A 1086 -1.90 23.25 -32.76
N ARG A 1087 -1.40 23.97 -33.76
CA ARG A 1087 -0.95 23.35 -35.01
C ARG A 1087 0.18 22.36 -34.73
N THR A 1088 -0.10 21.06 -34.80
CA THR A 1088 0.95 20.04 -34.92
C THR A 1088 1.68 20.20 -36.25
N SER A 1089 3.01 20.17 -36.26
CA SER A 1089 3.85 20.35 -37.45
C SER A 1089 3.73 19.23 -38.52
N ARG A 1090 2.67 18.40 -38.50
CA ARG A 1090 2.52 17.19 -39.32
C ARG A 1090 1.18 17.02 -40.07
N ALA A 1091 0.32 18.05 -40.15
CA ALA A 1091 -0.94 17.96 -40.91
C ALA A 1091 -0.87 18.73 -42.25
N PHE A 1092 -0.37 18.07 -43.29
CA PHE A 1092 -0.70 18.34 -44.70
C PHE A 1092 -0.54 17.03 -45.50
N ASP A 1093 -1.66 16.38 -45.84
CA ASP A 1093 -1.79 15.34 -46.87
C ASP A 1093 -3.21 15.44 -47.45
N GLN A 1094 -3.54 15.47 -48.75
CA GLN A 1094 -2.93 15.82 -50.05
C GLN A 1094 -4.11 15.86 -51.06
N PRO A 1095 -4.14 16.73 -52.09
CA PRO A 1095 -3.57 16.31 -53.38
C PRO A 1095 -2.78 17.43 -54.08
N ALA A 1096 -1.67 17.02 -54.71
CA ALA A 1096 -0.66 17.85 -55.37
C ALA A 1096 0.11 18.80 -54.43
N LYS A 1097 1.19 18.29 -53.81
CA LYS A 1097 2.21 19.13 -53.17
C LYS A 1097 2.81 20.08 -54.21
N THR A 1098 2.43 21.34 -54.17
CA THR A 1098 3.22 22.44 -54.75
C THR A 1098 3.84 23.21 -53.59
N LEU A 1099 5.17 23.26 -53.56
CA LEU A 1099 5.94 23.91 -52.50
C LEU A 1099 6.03 25.40 -52.83
N SER A 1100 5.21 26.28 -52.24
CA SER A 1100 5.34 27.72 -52.43
C SER A 1100 6.17 28.36 -51.32
N LEU A 1101 7.33 28.93 -51.65
CA LEU A 1101 8.25 29.62 -50.76
C LEU A 1101 7.98 31.13 -50.81
N SER A 1102 7.68 31.75 -49.67
CA SER A 1102 7.38 33.19 -49.57
C SER A 1102 8.62 34.08 -49.60
N ARG A 1103 9.80 33.54 -49.25
CA ARG A 1103 11.09 34.23 -49.30
C ARG A 1103 12.19 33.20 -49.52
N LEU A 1104 13.10 33.44 -50.47
CA LEU A 1104 14.25 32.56 -50.67
C LEU A 1104 15.53 33.09 -50.00
N PRO A 1105 16.28 32.23 -49.29
CA PRO A 1105 17.52 32.61 -48.61
C PRO A 1105 18.69 32.76 -49.59
N PRO A 1106 19.73 33.56 -49.27
CA PRO A 1106 20.91 33.69 -50.13
C PRO A 1106 21.70 32.37 -50.30
N VAL A 1107 21.60 31.47 -49.33
CA VAL A 1107 22.10 30.10 -49.40
C VAL A 1107 20.94 29.17 -49.14
N LEU A 1108 20.68 28.26 -50.08
CA LEU A 1108 19.67 27.23 -49.98
C LEU A 1108 20.34 25.91 -49.60
N LEU A 1109 19.89 25.31 -48.52
CA LEU A 1109 20.29 23.98 -48.09
C LEU A 1109 19.17 22.99 -48.37
N ILE A 1110 19.48 21.91 -49.08
CA ILE A 1110 18.54 20.82 -49.35
C ILE A 1110 19.10 19.55 -48.71
N HIS A 1111 18.41 19.07 -47.67
CA HIS A 1111 18.73 17.79 -47.04
C HIS A 1111 17.90 16.68 -47.69
N LEU A 1112 18.58 15.68 -48.23
CA LEU A 1112 17.96 14.48 -48.78
C LEU A 1112 17.79 13.45 -47.64
N LYS A 1113 16.54 13.14 -47.29
CA LYS A 1113 16.24 12.23 -46.17
C LYS A 1113 16.39 10.77 -46.62
N TRP A 1114 17.50 10.15 -46.23
CA TRP A 1114 17.84 8.78 -46.66
C TRP A 1114 17.50 7.67 -45.66
N PHE A 1115 17.06 7.96 -44.45
CA PHE A 1115 16.76 6.91 -43.46
C PHE A 1115 15.26 6.81 -43.19
N LEU A 1116 14.73 5.60 -43.29
CA LEU A 1116 13.35 5.26 -43.01
C LEU A 1116 13.31 4.30 -41.82
N SER A 1117 12.58 4.67 -40.77
CA SER A 1117 12.30 3.79 -39.63
C SER A 1117 10.92 3.15 -39.82
N LYS A 1118 10.87 1.82 -39.85
CA LYS A 1118 9.62 1.04 -39.84
C LYS A 1118 9.64 0.13 -38.60
N GLY A 1119 9.06 0.61 -37.51
CA GLY A 1119 9.08 -0.11 -36.24
C GLY A 1119 10.49 -0.23 -35.68
N HIS A 1120 10.93 -1.45 -35.32
CA HIS A 1120 12.24 -1.69 -34.73
C HIS A 1120 13.41 -1.74 -35.72
N PHE A 1121 13.16 -1.62 -37.03
CA PHE A 1121 14.20 -1.65 -38.07
C PHE A 1121 14.35 -0.28 -38.75
N THR A 1122 15.59 0.09 -39.06
CA THR A 1122 15.94 1.30 -39.83
C THR A 1122 16.70 0.92 -41.08
N ASP A 1123 16.16 1.29 -42.24
CA ASP A 1123 16.77 1.05 -43.54
C ASP A 1123 17.24 2.36 -44.17
N LYS A 1124 18.37 2.30 -44.90
CA LYS A 1124 18.84 3.38 -45.75
C LYS A 1124 18.19 3.25 -47.13
N VAL A 1125 17.46 4.28 -47.54
CA VAL A 1125 16.92 4.45 -48.88
C VAL A 1125 18.09 4.77 -49.82
N GLU A 1126 18.16 4.14 -50.99
CA GLU A 1126 19.26 4.32 -51.96
C GLU A 1126 18.79 4.87 -53.33
N THR A 1127 17.57 5.40 -53.38
CA THR A 1127 16.96 5.96 -54.59
C THR A 1127 17.74 7.17 -55.11
N PHE A 1128 18.43 7.06 -56.24
CA PHE A 1128 19.19 8.16 -56.82
C PHE A 1128 18.31 9.39 -57.10
N VAL A 1129 18.73 10.55 -56.60
CA VAL A 1129 18.10 11.86 -56.86
C VAL A 1129 19.04 12.65 -57.75
N ASP A 1130 18.58 13.01 -58.94
CA ASP A 1130 19.34 13.87 -59.85
C ASP A 1130 19.17 15.34 -59.44
N TYR A 1131 20.27 16.11 -59.42
CA TYR A 1131 20.26 17.51 -59.03
C TYR A 1131 21.21 18.36 -59.88
N PRO A 1132 20.79 19.56 -60.34
CA PRO A 1132 21.59 20.36 -61.26
C PRO A 1132 22.74 21.06 -60.53
N LEU A 1133 23.94 21.02 -61.10
CA LEU A 1133 25.12 21.71 -60.55
C LEU A 1133 25.03 23.24 -60.72
N LYS A 1134 24.32 23.72 -61.74
CA LYS A 1134 24.14 25.15 -62.05
C LYS A 1134 22.70 25.47 -62.42
N ASN A 1135 22.28 26.72 -62.18
CA ASN A 1135 20.97 27.25 -62.57
C ASN A 1135 19.77 26.44 -62.07
N LEU A 1136 19.76 26.01 -60.80
CA LEU A 1136 18.55 25.51 -60.16
C LEU A 1136 17.53 26.67 -60.10
N ASP A 1137 16.49 26.58 -60.93
CA ASP A 1137 15.46 27.62 -61.06
C ASP A 1137 14.29 27.34 -60.11
N LEU A 1138 14.06 28.25 -59.16
CA LEU A 1138 12.97 28.17 -58.20
C LEU A 1138 11.87 29.22 -58.42
N ASN A 1139 11.84 29.89 -59.59
CA ASN A 1139 10.86 30.93 -59.90
C ASN A 1139 9.41 30.43 -59.82
N ASN A 1140 9.16 29.17 -60.23
CA ASN A 1140 7.82 28.56 -60.22
C ASN A 1140 7.29 28.26 -58.81
N TYR A 1141 8.14 28.41 -57.78
CA TYR A 1141 7.82 28.13 -56.39
C TYR A 1141 7.64 29.41 -55.56
N ILE A 1142 7.69 30.62 -56.15
CA ILE A 1142 7.42 31.90 -55.46
C ILE A 1142 6.14 32.53 -56.06
N PRO A 1143 5.23 33.11 -55.26
CA PRO A 1143 4.09 33.87 -55.78
C PRO A 1143 4.54 35.09 -56.62
N SER A 1144 3.75 35.47 -57.63
CA SER A 1144 4.06 36.61 -58.50
C SER A 1144 4.19 37.93 -57.71
N PRO A 1145 5.15 38.82 -58.05
CA PRO A 1145 5.29 40.11 -57.38
C PRO A 1145 4.02 40.96 -57.55
N LEU A 1146 3.68 41.76 -56.53
CA LEU A 1146 2.57 42.72 -56.62
C LEU A 1146 2.86 43.77 -57.71
N PRO A 1147 1.85 44.19 -58.51
CA PRO A 1147 2.04 45.20 -59.54
C PRO A 1147 2.47 46.56 -58.95
N PRO A 1148 3.27 47.37 -59.66
CA PRO A 1148 3.78 48.64 -59.14
C PRO A 1148 2.61 49.61 -58.87
N GLY A 1149 2.51 50.14 -57.65
CA GLY A 1149 1.59 51.24 -57.30
C GLY A 1149 0.54 50.97 -56.22
N VAL A 1150 0.42 49.74 -55.68
CA VAL A 1150 -0.50 49.46 -54.56
C VAL A 1150 0.19 49.75 -53.22
N HIS A 1151 0.15 51.02 -52.78
CA HIS A 1151 0.64 51.45 -51.48
C HIS A 1151 -0.49 51.50 -50.45
N ASN A 1152 -0.51 50.58 -49.49
CA ASN A 1152 -1.30 50.75 -48.26
C ASN A 1152 -0.51 51.64 -47.29
N GLY A 1153 -0.87 52.92 -47.24
CA GLY A 1153 -0.57 53.82 -46.11
C GLY A 1153 0.91 54.14 -45.87
N GLY A 1154 1.57 54.83 -46.81
CA GLY A 1154 2.65 55.79 -46.51
C GLY A 1154 3.97 55.30 -45.86
N GLN A 1155 4.15 54.03 -45.52
CA GLN A 1155 5.45 53.50 -45.05
C GLN A 1155 6.27 52.95 -46.22
N GLN A 1156 7.50 53.47 -46.38
CA GLN A 1156 8.50 52.92 -47.29
C GLN A 1156 8.85 51.50 -46.81
N LEU A 1157 8.59 50.48 -47.63
CA LEU A 1157 8.91 49.09 -47.31
C LEU A 1157 10.43 48.96 -47.09
N SER A 1158 10.83 48.34 -45.98
CA SER A 1158 12.24 48.04 -45.68
C SER A 1158 12.87 47.23 -46.82
N ARG A 1159 14.17 47.42 -47.11
CA ARG A 1159 14.93 46.57 -48.06
C ARG A 1159 14.90 45.08 -47.68
N ASP A 1160 14.57 44.76 -46.44
CA ASP A 1160 14.44 43.41 -45.92
C ASP A 1160 13.00 42.85 -45.97
N ASP A 1161 12.04 43.60 -46.52
CA ASP A 1161 10.67 43.14 -46.72
C ASP A 1161 10.62 42.06 -47.81
N PRO A 1162 10.01 40.89 -47.52
CA PRO A 1162 9.94 39.76 -48.46
C PRO A 1162 9.26 40.08 -49.79
N ARG A 1163 8.45 41.15 -49.88
CA ARG A 1163 7.76 41.60 -51.10
C ARG A 1163 8.65 42.42 -52.05
N ALA A 1164 9.88 42.75 -51.66
CA ALA A 1164 10.83 43.53 -52.46
C ALA A 1164 11.81 42.67 -53.29
N GLN A 1165 11.67 41.33 -53.30
CA GLN A 1165 12.51 40.45 -54.11
C GLN A 1165 12.04 40.43 -55.58
N ILE A 1166 12.95 40.61 -56.54
CA ILE A 1166 12.65 40.62 -58.00
C ILE A 1166 13.31 39.38 -58.65
N PRO A 1167 12.60 38.60 -59.50
CA PRO A 1167 13.17 37.49 -60.27
C PRO A 1167 14.36 37.93 -61.15
N PRO A 1168 15.32 37.03 -61.50
CA PRO A 1168 15.24 35.56 -61.41
C PRO A 1168 15.86 34.94 -60.14
N TYR A 1169 15.20 33.91 -59.60
CA TYR A 1169 15.60 33.15 -58.40
C TYR A 1169 16.38 31.88 -58.75
N ARG A 1170 17.61 32.04 -59.25
CA ARG A 1170 18.49 30.94 -59.66
C ARG A 1170 19.59 30.65 -58.65
N TYR A 1171 19.94 29.38 -58.49
CA TYR A 1171 20.98 28.92 -57.58
C TYR A 1171 22.02 28.03 -58.27
N ASP A 1172 23.28 28.18 -57.87
CA ASP A 1172 24.37 27.29 -58.26
C ASP A 1172 24.80 26.43 -57.06
N LEU A 1173 25.04 25.14 -57.29
CA LEU A 1173 25.54 24.22 -56.27
C LEU A 1173 27.01 24.55 -56.00
N TYR A 1174 27.38 24.70 -54.74
CA TYR A 1174 28.76 24.97 -54.35
C TYR A 1174 29.30 23.98 -53.29
N GLY A 1175 28.45 23.12 -52.74
CA GLY A 1175 28.87 22.06 -51.83
C GLY A 1175 27.90 20.88 -51.80
N VAL A 1176 28.41 19.67 -51.63
CA VAL A 1176 27.64 18.44 -51.40
C VAL A 1176 28.30 17.66 -50.29
N THR A 1177 27.57 17.37 -49.22
CA THR A 1177 28.01 16.44 -48.18
C THR A 1177 27.43 15.07 -48.49
N ASN A 1178 28.27 14.04 -48.51
CA ASN A 1178 27.92 12.65 -48.69
C ASN A 1178 27.93 11.91 -47.35
N HIS A 1179 27.10 10.87 -47.23
CA HIS A 1179 27.09 9.99 -46.07
C HIS A 1179 27.20 8.52 -46.46
N PHE A 1180 28.16 7.80 -45.87
CA PHE A 1180 28.38 6.37 -46.03
C PHE A 1180 28.24 5.67 -44.67
N GLY A 1181 27.21 4.84 -44.48
CA GLY A 1181 26.97 4.19 -43.19
C GLY A 1181 25.49 4.07 -42.82
N THR A 1182 25.25 3.65 -41.57
CA THR A 1182 23.94 3.41 -40.96
C THR A 1182 23.50 4.60 -40.09
N LEU A 1183 22.32 4.54 -39.48
CA LEU A 1183 21.81 5.60 -38.61
C LEU A 1183 22.67 5.82 -37.35
N SER A 1184 23.30 4.77 -36.82
CA SER A 1184 24.09 4.80 -35.57
C SER A 1184 25.58 4.99 -35.78
N SER A 1185 26.08 4.86 -37.01
CA SER A 1185 27.50 5.05 -37.36
C SER A 1185 27.69 5.27 -38.85
N GLY A 1186 28.52 6.24 -39.23
CA GLY A 1186 28.88 6.44 -40.64
C GLY A 1186 29.97 7.49 -40.86
N HIS A 1187 30.43 7.57 -42.10
CA HIS A 1187 31.50 8.41 -42.57
C HIS A 1187 30.96 9.50 -43.50
N TYR A 1188 31.43 10.73 -43.33
CA TYR A 1188 30.98 11.89 -44.11
C TYR A 1188 32.12 12.44 -44.95
N THR A 1189 31.86 12.64 -46.24
CA THR A 1189 32.81 13.27 -47.16
C THR A 1189 32.15 14.42 -47.89
N VAL A 1190 32.91 15.36 -48.44
CA VAL A 1190 32.34 16.59 -48.98
C VAL A 1190 32.94 16.93 -50.34
N PHE A 1191 32.10 17.20 -51.33
CA PHE A 1191 32.50 17.91 -52.54
C PHE A 1191 32.29 19.41 -52.37
N VAL A 1192 33.28 20.23 -52.68
CA VAL A 1192 33.17 21.70 -52.62
C VAL A 1192 33.67 22.33 -53.91
N SER A 1193 32.95 23.32 -54.41
CA SER A 1193 33.34 24.09 -55.59
C SER A 1193 34.35 25.18 -55.21
N SER A 1194 35.51 25.18 -55.86
CA SER A 1194 36.54 26.20 -55.69
C SER A 1194 36.19 27.47 -56.48
N ARG A 1195 36.67 28.64 -56.04
CA ARG A 1195 36.41 29.95 -56.67
C ARG A 1195 36.83 30.03 -58.15
N GLY A 1196 37.70 29.13 -58.61
CA GLY A 1196 38.14 29.00 -60.01
C GLY A 1196 37.29 28.08 -60.90
N GLY A 1197 36.18 27.52 -60.40
CA GLY A 1197 35.24 26.72 -61.20
C GLY A 1197 35.49 25.21 -61.23
N GLY A 1198 36.53 24.70 -60.57
CA GLY A 1198 36.78 23.26 -60.38
C GLY A 1198 36.20 22.72 -59.07
N TRP A 1199 35.98 21.41 -58.98
CA TRP A 1199 35.49 20.73 -57.78
C TRP A 1199 36.61 20.02 -57.02
N LEU A 1200 36.50 20.03 -55.69
CA LEU A 1200 37.40 19.34 -54.77
C LEU A 1200 36.59 18.31 -53.98
N TYR A 1201 37.16 17.12 -53.79
CA TYR A 1201 36.64 16.09 -52.88
C TYR A 1201 37.48 16.09 -51.60
N CYS A 1202 36.81 16.26 -50.47
CA CYS A 1202 37.39 16.31 -49.14
C CYS A 1202 36.95 15.08 -48.35
N ASP A 1203 37.93 14.31 -47.91
CA ASP A 1203 37.80 13.14 -47.04
C ASP A 1203 38.78 13.33 -45.86
N ASP A 1204 38.56 12.70 -44.70
CA ASP A 1204 39.23 13.01 -43.42
C ASP A 1204 40.76 13.10 -43.51
N SER A 1205 41.37 12.37 -44.45
CA SER A 1205 42.83 12.28 -44.63
C SER A 1205 43.38 12.95 -45.90
N ARG A 1206 42.53 13.39 -46.86
CA ARG A 1206 43.00 13.95 -48.14
C ARG A 1206 41.98 14.86 -48.83
N VAL A 1207 42.51 15.83 -49.59
CA VAL A 1207 41.74 16.66 -50.53
C VAL A 1207 42.27 16.42 -51.95
N SER A 1208 41.39 16.04 -52.87
CA SER A 1208 41.75 15.76 -54.27
C SER A 1208 40.86 16.52 -55.26
N GLN A 1209 41.34 16.78 -56.47
CA GLN A 1209 40.47 17.30 -57.53
C GLN A 1209 39.42 16.25 -57.92
N ALA A 1210 38.21 16.72 -58.20
CA ALA A 1210 37.08 15.90 -58.60
C ALA A 1210 36.49 16.41 -59.93
N ASP A 1211 36.04 15.48 -60.77
CA ASP A 1211 35.29 15.83 -61.99
C ASP A 1211 33.87 16.24 -61.60
N PRO A 1212 33.28 17.29 -62.22
CA PRO A 1212 31.88 17.66 -62.01
C PRO A 1212 30.89 16.48 -62.10
N LYS A 1213 31.16 15.45 -62.91
CA LYS A 1213 30.28 14.28 -63.04
C LYS A 1213 30.21 13.42 -61.76
N ASP A 1214 31.27 13.43 -60.95
CA ASP A 1214 31.34 12.62 -59.72
C ASP A 1214 30.65 13.30 -58.53
N VAL A 1215 30.30 14.59 -58.67
CA VAL A 1215 29.64 15.39 -57.64
C VAL A 1215 28.16 15.01 -57.47
N VAL A 1216 27.54 14.46 -58.52
CA VAL A 1216 26.14 13.99 -58.49
C VAL A 1216 26.13 12.48 -58.24
N GLY A 1217 25.85 12.08 -57.00
CA GLY A 1217 25.97 10.69 -56.57
C GLY A 1217 24.91 10.24 -55.58
N LYS A 1218 24.63 8.93 -55.55
CA LYS A 1218 23.72 8.29 -54.57
C LYS A 1218 24.01 8.62 -53.09
N PRO A 1219 25.27 8.82 -52.66
CA PRO A 1219 25.57 9.11 -51.24
C PRO A 1219 25.23 10.53 -50.79
N ALA A 1220 24.80 11.42 -51.69
CA ALA A 1220 24.58 12.83 -51.41
C ALA A 1220 23.54 13.04 -50.32
N TYR A 1221 23.97 13.50 -49.16
CA TYR A 1221 23.17 13.68 -47.96
C TYR A 1221 22.64 15.11 -47.86
N MET A 1222 23.50 16.12 -48.07
CA MET A 1222 23.10 17.53 -48.05
C MET A 1222 23.68 18.30 -49.23
N LEU A 1223 22.85 19.11 -49.88
CA LEU A 1223 23.20 19.95 -51.03
C LEU A 1223 23.19 21.42 -50.61
N PHE A 1224 24.25 22.13 -50.97
CA PHE A 1224 24.44 23.54 -50.65
C PHE A 1224 24.43 24.36 -51.93
N TYR A 1225 23.36 25.13 -52.10
CA TYR A 1225 23.10 25.99 -53.22
C TYR A 1225 23.29 27.45 -52.82
N ARG A 1226 23.94 28.25 -53.66
CA ARG A 1226 24.10 29.69 -53.45
C ARG A 1226 23.33 30.44 -54.52
N ARG A 1227 22.57 31.45 -54.10
CA ARG A 1227 21.78 32.28 -55.02
C ARG A 1227 22.72 33.05 -55.94
N ILE A 1228 22.47 32.98 -57.24
CA ILE A 1228 23.13 33.81 -58.23
C ILE A 1228 22.54 35.20 -58.07
N LYS A 1229 23.38 36.20 -57.80
CA LYS A 1229 22.93 37.59 -57.84
C LYS A 1229 22.76 37.96 -59.33
N PRO A 1230 21.65 38.61 -59.72
CA PRO A 1230 21.49 39.08 -61.09
C PRO A 1230 22.60 40.07 -61.49
#